data_AF-A0ABD0TPG5-F1
#
_entry.id   AF-A0ABD0TPG5-F1
#
_cell.length_a   1.000
_cell.length_b   1.000
_cell.length_c   1.000
_cell.angle_alpha   90.00
_cell.angle_beta   90.00
_cell.angle_gamma   90.00
#
_symmetry.space_group_name_H-M   'P 1'
#
loop_
_entity.id
_entity.type
_entity.pdbx_description
1 polymer ?
#
loop_
_entity_poly.entity_id
_entity_poly.type
_entity_poly.pdbx_seq_one_letter_code
_entity_poly.pdbx_strand_id
1 'polypeptide(L)'
;MYWLSALLLAAFAKGAHAQSTAQTSVAPDLRECYTDPILLNRNNLPPTTMQTLIDIIRQIEDNPNVRVDLRVMAAWLLHTYRQDGIQYHRREGVAMSANVLPFSPTFNTFHRHRLLLRMIPSNPQGMPNITLPAPLKCALHHMLSTTVDARLRGDESNCGQLSQYRALRTSRSARGGRNGQLRQHNPNDDVESTGSFGPRTARQLMGESACPILTGVVNSRWGAISAGNLIAGIAAGAEPQQISITDLTRGSVLNYQNVQQTVSAIFPATLAGDLAEAVLIQGTRGSQAIEIGSGGNWNSTQARRFFMLSNRLNIEMTDPEIAGGIDGFVLGNTLLSTYAAHSEIRLSQLLDMFYAPRNGVFNSNLRACNRQNLRTQFINEPQLAGETNAFAAALDTIMPLEGTLTGGLDSLVQSAIRNFQTYSSSNLHTLSCATTETTSPNFRLRTNLYIVLDATWPYNTIYPAISHLLDAIEVNKYGSSVTLLSAFDGSILIPQTFSVAEFHSAYTAAAHQAFMTGVNLETSLTTVRLMMVENLRNESASNYVGGNSTVLLYLLNSAAQSNQIVVDQARLLREGVPDTRLLIASSSNQQDNLANLVRDPQIDLITLNLAATGTNVDTNMAQVVAGIQTVGRRVVNPACGANFAPESSGTRQFIDFVEPGFINFYRISPNYFFSDNANARVRVSFGTGLAAGTLTVCHSRSVSMPSQNSSIGIVDTGAVTCQNVATSGTADIGLESACSDSSTIGQCPPLHFSVQSNAPGETSTATCIDPAVCRFPNSIRFQIQVDGLGCFSNATSILSSVIFVLFGLLLNIVRSL
;
A
#
# COMPACT_ATOMS: atom_id res chain seq x y z
N MET A 1 50.29 -35.51 13.55
CA MET A 1 49.71 -34.89 12.33
C MET A 1 48.18 -35.05 12.20
N TYR A 2 47.44 -35.50 13.23
CA TYR A 2 45.97 -35.65 13.15
C TYR A 2 45.16 -34.53 13.81
N TRP A 3 45.80 -33.60 14.53
CA TRP A 3 45.12 -32.51 15.25
C TRP A 3 44.91 -31.25 14.40
N LEU A 4 45.71 -31.05 13.35
CA LEU A 4 45.54 -29.92 12.42
C LEU A 4 44.34 -30.09 11.50
N SER A 5 43.99 -31.33 11.13
CA SER A 5 42.82 -31.64 10.29
C SER A 5 41.50 -31.37 11.02
N ALA A 6 41.45 -31.63 12.34
CA ALA A 6 40.27 -31.36 13.17
C ALA A 6 40.07 -29.85 13.41
N LEU A 7 41.15 -29.09 13.58
CA LEU A 7 41.10 -27.62 13.70
C LEU A 7 40.76 -26.92 12.37
N LEU A 8 41.17 -27.48 11.23
CA LEU A 8 40.74 -26.98 9.91
C LEU A 8 39.27 -27.30 9.60
N LEU A 9 38.73 -28.45 10.01
CA LEU A 9 37.29 -28.73 9.90
C LEU A 9 36.44 -27.86 10.84
N ALA A 10 36.96 -27.48 12.01
CA ALA A 10 36.30 -26.52 12.91
C ALA A 10 36.39 -25.06 12.40
N ALA A 11 37.44 -24.70 11.65
CA ALA A 11 37.59 -23.37 11.07
C ALA A 11 36.80 -23.16 9.75
N PHE A 12 36.41 -24.25 9.07
CA PHE A 12 35.48 -24.20 7.93
C PHE A 12 34.01 -24.35 8.31
N ALA A 13 33.69 -24.58 9.59
CA ALA A 13 32.37 -24.29 10.14
C ALA A 13 32.19 -22.78 10.30
N LYS A 14 32.23 -22.02 9.19
CA LYS A 14 31.50 -20.75 9.14
C LYS A 14 30.07 -21.11 9.51
N GLY A 15 29.65 -20.59 10.67
CA GLY A 15 28.51 -21.09 11.42
C GLY A 15 27.32 -21.38 10.51
N ALA A 16 26.76 -22.57 10.65
CA ALA A 16 25.34 -22.72 10.39
C ALA A 16 24.67 -21.59 11.17
N HIS A 17 24.13 -20.59 10.46
CA HIS A 17 23.29 -19.57 11.08
C HIS A 17 22.14 -20.34 11.72
N ALA A 18 22.25 -20.61 13.02
CA ALA A 18 21.21 -21.22 13.80
C ALA A 18 19.94 -20.38 13.59
N GLN A 19 18.77 -21.02 13.48
CA GLN A 19 17.47 -20.37 13.38
C GLN A 19 17.29 -19.42 14.58
N SER A 20 17.70 -18.16 14.43
CA SER A 20 17.88 -17.21 15.53
C SER A 20 16.53 -16.83 16.13
N THR A 21 15.48 -16.78 15.30
CA THR A 21 14.10 -16.55 15.69
C THR A 21 13.42 -17.76 16.36
N ALA A 22 14.00 -18.96 16.25
CA ALA A 22 13.54 -20.16 16.96
C ALA A 22 14.14 -20.31 18.37
N GLN A 23 14.98 -19.36 18.80
CA GLN A 23 15.61 -19.36 20.13
C GLN A 23 14.72 -18.74 21.19
N THR A 24 14.92 -19.12 22.45
CA THR A 24 14.18 -18.61 23.62
C THR A 24 14.61 -17.20 24.06
N SER A 25 15.36 -16.49 23.20
CA SER A 25 15.77 -15.10 23.41
C SER A 25 15.42 -14.30 22.16
N VAL A 26 15.19 -13.00 22.31
CA VAL A 26 14.95 -12.13 21.15
C VAL A 26 16.15 -12.21 20.19
N ALA A 27 15.86 -12.54 18.92
CA ALA A 27 16.85 -12.73 17.88
C ALA A 27 17.73 -11.48 17.74
N PRO A 28 19.05 -11.61 17.54
CA PRO A 28 19.96 -10.47 17.49
C PRO A 28 19.50 -9.34 16.57
N ASP A 29 19.00 -9.68 15.38
CA ASP A 29 18.56 -8.71 14.37
C ASP A 29 17.31 -7.93 14.78
N LEU A 30 16.54 -8.45 15.75
CA LEU A 30 15.29 -7.88 16.25
C LEU A 30 15.47 -7.11 17.56
N ARG A 31 16.62 -7.23 18.24
CA ARG A 31 16.82 -6.64 19.58
C ARG A 31 16.63 -5.13 19.59
N GLU A 32 17.05 -4.44 18.53
CA GLU A 32 16.92 -2.98 18.45
C GLU A 32 15.47 -2.50 18.55
N CYS A 33 14.52 -3.28 18.02
CA CYS A 33 13.09 -3.00 18.08
C CYS A 33 12.53 -3.03 19.51
N TYR A 34 13.27 -3.62 20.45
CA TYR A 34 12.90 -3.76 21.85
C TYR A 34 13.80 -2.98 22.81
N THR A 35 14.95 -2.49 22.34
CA THR A 35 15.87 -1.64 23.13
C THR A 35 15.65 -0.15 22.90
N ASP A 36 15.29 0.26 21.68
CA ASP A 36 15.05 1.66 21.35
C ASP A 36 13.58 2.04 21.66
N PRO A 37 13.32 2.97 22.59
CA PRO A 37 11.96 3.42 22.91
C PRO A 37 11.20 4.02 21.71
N ILE A 38 11.90 4.60 20.73
CA ILE A 38 11.30 5.16 19.53
C ILE A 38 10.76 4.04 18.64
N LEU A 39 11.56 2.98 18.42
CA LEU A 39 11.19 1.83 17.59
C LEU A 39 10.19 0.91 18.27
N LEU A 40 10.22 0.83 19.61
CA LEU A 40 9.27 0.04 20.40
C LEU A 40 7.85 0.62 20.35
N ASN A 41 7.73 1.95 20.23
CA ASN A 41 6.44 2.62 20.12
C ASN A 41 5.93 2.55 18.67
N ARG A 42 4.84 1.81 18.46
CA ARG A 42 4.33 1.55 17.11
C ARG A 42 3.79 2.80 16.43
N ASN A 43 3.44 3.84 17.19
CA ASN A 43 3.03 5.12 16.62
C ASN A 43 4.13 5.81 15.80
N ASN A 44 5.41 5.45 16.06
CA ASN A 44 6.56 5.94 15.30
C ASN A 44 6.91 5.04 14.11
N LEU A 45 6.24 3.90 13.95
CA LEU A 45 6.46 2.99 12.84
C LEU A 45 5.48 3.27 11.70
N PRO A 46 5.85 2.89 10.46
CA PRO A 46 4.92 2.90 9.33
C PRO A 46 3.61 2.16 9.61
N PRO A 47 2.50 2.58 8.98
CA PRO A 47 1.22 1.87 9.04
C PRO A 47 1.33 0.42 8.58
N THR A 48 0.63 -0.48 9.27
CA THR A 48 0.57 -1.92 9.00
C THR A 48 -0.51 -2.24 7.96
N THR A 49 -0.34 -1.71 6.75
CA THR A 49 -1.22 -1.99 5.59
C THR A 49 -0.57 -2.96 4.60
N MET A 50 -1.39 -3.64 3.80
CA MET A 50 -0.90 -4.56 2.76
C MET A 50 0.01 -3.85 1.76
N GLN A 51 -0.28 -2.58 1.44
CA GLN A 51 0.56 -1.78 0.55
C GLN A 51 1.94 -1.52 1.16
N THR A 52 2.01 -1.14 2.45
CA THR A 52 3.29 -0.96 3.15
C THR A 52 4.07 -2.27 3.25
N LEU A 53 3.42 -3.40 3.54
CA LEU A 53 4.08 -4.71 3.58
C LEU A 53 4.71 -5.06 2.22
N ILE A 54 3.93 -4.94 1.14
CA ILE A 54 4.39 -5.20 -0.24
C ILE A 54 5.55 -4.27 -0.60
N ASP A 55 5.48 -3.00 -0.21
CA ASP A 55 6.52 -2.00 -0.48
C ASP A 55 7.84 -2.34 0.23
N ILE A 56 7.79 -2.73 1.51
CA ILE A 56 8.98 -3.20 2.25
C ILE A 56 9.57 -4.46 1.60
N ILE A 57 8.74 -5.44 1.22
CA ILE A 57 9.21 -6.65 0.53
C ILE A 57 9.88 -6.29 -0.80
N ARG A 58 9.32 -5.34 -1.56
CA ARG A 58 9.91 -4.86 -2.82
C ARG A 58 11.28 -4.24 -2.62
N GLN A 59 11.48 -3.46 -1.55
CA GLN A 59 12.81 -2.91 -1.25
C GLN A 59 13.85 -4.01 -1.02
N ILE A 60 13.46 -5.12 -0.37
CA ILE A 60 14.35 -6.28 -0.22
C ILE A 60 14.59 -6.95 -1.57
N GLU A 61 13.54 -7.19 -2.37
CA GLU A 61 13.61 -7.84 -3.68
C GLU A 61 14.37 -7.03 -4.74
N ASP A 62 14.37 -5.70 -4.63
CA ASP A 62 15.05 -4.79 -5.57
C ASP A 62 16.51 -4.53 -5.19
N ASN A 63 16.95 -4.97 -4.01
CA ASN A 63 18.34 -4.86 -3.60
C ASN A 63 19.23 -5.68 -4.56
N PRO A 64 20.25 -5.08 -5.23
CA PRO A 64 21.10 -5.80 -6.18
C PRO A 64 21.83 -7.03 -5.60
N ASN A 65 22.03 -7.06 -4.28
CA ASN A 65 22.65 -8.16 -3.55
C ASN A 65 21.67 -9.30 -3.22
N VAL A 66 20.38 -9.11 -3.48
CA VAL A 66 19.32 -10.08 -3.27
C VAL A 66 18.89 -10.61 -4.64
N ARG A 67 19.27 -11.86 -4.93
CA ARG A 67 18.89 -12.56 -6.17
C ARG A 67 18.31 -13.91 -5.81
N VAL A 68 17.06 -13.90 -5.36
CA VAL A 68 16.38 -15.09 -4.86
C VAL A 68 14.98 -15.22 -5.46
N ASP A 69 14.52 -16.45 -5.57
CA ASP A 69 13.15 -16.77 -5.96
C ASP A 69 12.17 -16.50 -4.81
N LEU A 70 10.87 -16.57 -5.11
CA LEU A 70 9.79 -16.37 -4.14
C LEU A 70 9.89 -17.31 -2.94
N ARG A 71 10.28 -18.57 -3.17
CA ARG A 71 10.44 -19.60 -2.12
C ARG A 71 11.48 -19.15 -1.09
N VAL A 72 12.68 -18.82 -1.55
CA VAL A 72 13.78 -18.41 -0.68
C VAL A 72 13.47 -17.07 -0.02
N MET A 73 12.83 -16.13 -0.73
CA MET A 73 12.39 -14.85 -0.15
C MET A 73 11.40 -15.07 1.01
N ALA A 74 10.35 -15.88 0.81
CA ALA A 74 9.36 -16.16 1.85
C ALA A 74 10.00 -16.84 3.07
N ALA A 75 10.88 -17.82 2.87
CA ALA A 75 11.62 -18.47 3.95
C ALA A 75 12.55 -17.48 4.69
N TRP A 76 13.27 -16.62 3.97
CA TRP A 76 14.13 -15.60 4.56
C TRP A 76 13.38 -14.62 5.47
N LEU A 77 12.21 -14.15 5.04
CA LEU A 77 11.38 -13.27 5.86
C LEU A 77 10.98 -13.94 7.18
N LEU A 78 10.63 -15.22 7.15
CA LEU A 78 10.21 -15.98 8.33
C LEU A 78 11.39 -16.29 9.28
N HIS A 79 12.53 -16.69 8.74
CA HIS A 79 13.71 -17.02 9.56
C HIS A 79 14.47 -15.79 10.09
N THR A 80 14.24 -14.61 9.50
CA THR A 80 14.96 -13.38 9.88
C THR A 80 14.08 -12.40 10.67
N TYR A 81 12.84 -12.16 10.22
CA TYR A 81 12.01 -11.09 10.75
C TYR A 81 10.78 -11.57 11.52
N ARG A 82 10.40 -12.85 11.43
CA ARG A 82 9.31 -13.40 12.23
C ARG A 82 9.84 -14.07 13.48
N GLN A 83 9.39 -13.63 14.65
CA GLN A 83 9.60 -14.31 15.92
C GLN A 83 8.34 -14.15 16.79
N ASP A 84 7.50 -15.17 16.79
CA ASP A 84 6.22 -15.12 17.50
C ASP A 84 6.41 -15.18 19.03
N GLY A 85 5.43 -14.67 19.75
CA GLY A 85 5.28 -14.84 21.20
C GLY A 85 6.23 -14.04 22.08
N ILE A 86 6.84 -12.98 21.57
CA ILE A 86 7.67 -12.05 22.37
C ILE A 86 6.78 -11.29 23.36
N GLN A 87 7.08 -11.44 24.65
CA GLN A 87 6.39 -10.79 25.75
C GLN A 87 7.32 -9.95 26.60
N TYR A 88 6.76 -8.92 27.21
CA TYR A 88 7.48 -8.08 28.17
C TYR A 88 7.43 -8.68 29.57
N HIS A 89 8.60 -8.84 30.19
CA HIS A 89 8.78 -9.36 31.54
C HIS A 89 9.50 -8.32 32.40
N ARG A 90 8.81 -7.68 33.34
CA ARG A 90 9.44 -6.86 34.39
C ARG A 90 9.24 -7.51 35.74
N ARG A 91 10.34 -7.76 36.46
CA ARG A 91 10.30 -8.14 37.86
C ARG A 91 10.13 -6.89 38.72
N GLU A 92 9.18 -6.92 39.66
CA GLU A 92 9.05 -5.88 40.68
C GLU A 92 10.35 -5.77 41.50
N GLY A 93 10.77 -4.55 41.82
CA GLY A 93 11.92 -4.28 42.68
C GLY A 93 13.32 -4.39 42.04
N VAL A 94 13.43 -4.76 40.77
CA VAL A 94 14.73 -4.85 40.08
C VAL A 94 14.98 -3.59 39.23
N ALA A 95 16.07 -2.88 39.53
CA ALA A 95 16.51 -1.74 38.72
C ALA A 95 16.88 -2.20 37.31
N MET A 96 16.50 -1.42 36.29
CA MET A 96 16.86 -1.72 34.91
C MET A 96 18.38 -1.62 34.73
N SER A 97 19.03 -2.75 34.47
CA SER A 97 20.42 -2.76 34.01
C SER A 97 20.45 -2.59 32.50
N ALA A 98 21.41 -1.82 31.98
CA ALA A 98 21.62 -1.65 30.53
C ALA A 98 21.87 -2.98 29.78
N ASN A 99 22.25 -4.04 30.49
CA ASN A 99 22.61 -5.34 29.91
C ASN A 99 21.44 -6.34 29.85
N VAL A 100 20.24 -5.98 30.28
CA VAL A 100 19.08 -6.90 30.34
C VAL A 100 17.94 -6.36 29.48
N LEU A 101 17.55 -7.14 28.48
CA LEU A 101 16.35 -6.88 27.67
C LEU A 101 15.12 -7.48 28.39
N PRO A 102 14.12 -6.68 28.81
CA PRO A 102 12.93 -7.18 29.50
C PRO A 102 11.90 -7.78 28.52
N PHE A 103 12.36 -8.39 27.44
CA PHE A 103 11.53 -9.04 26.43
C PHE A 103 12.06 -10.44 26.14
N SER A 104 11.15 -11.41 26.05
CA SER A 104 11.50 -12.80 25.76
C SER A 104 10.35 -13.51 25.04
N PRO A 105 10.64 -14.39 24.07
CA PRO A 105 9.63 -15.21 23.44
C PRO A 105 9.18 -16.33 24.39
N THR A 106 8.05 -16.09 25.06
CA THR A 106 7.51 -16.99 26.10
C THR A 106 6.02 -17.24 25.96
N PHE A 107 5.32 -16.50 25.09
CA PHE A 107 3.91 -16.76 24.83
C PHE A 107 3.74 -18.09 24.09
N ASN A 108 2.56 -18.70 24.18
CA ASN A 108 2.31 -20.03 23.64
C ASN A 108 2.56 -20.12 22.12
N THR A 109 2.23 -19.06 21.37
CA THR A 109 2.51 -18.93 19.93
C THR A 109 3.99 -19.12 19.56
N PHE A 110 4.93 -18.83 20.47
CA PHE A 110 6.36 -19.08 20.25
C PHE A 110 6.66 -20.58 20.08
N HIS A 111 6.06 -21.43 20.90
CA HIS A 111 6.31 -22.88 20.86
C HIS A 111 5.83 -23.49 19.55
N ARG A 112 4.65 -23.05 19.09
CA ARG A 112 4.13 -23.36 17.75
C ARG A 112 5.09 -22.91 16.65
N HIS A 113 5.48 -21.63 16.66
CA HIS A 113 6.40 -21.06 15.67
C HIS A 113 7.74 -21.81 15.62
N ARG A 114 8.28 -22.18 16.78
CA ARG A 114 9.54 -22.92 16.90
C ARG A 114 9.47 -24.32 16.27
N LEU A 115 8.33 -25.01 16.34
CA LEU A 115 8.15 -26.26 15.59
C LEU A 115 7.97 -26.00 14.11
N LEU A 116 7.18 -25.00 13.75
CA LEU A 116 6.92 -24.63 12.36
C LEU A 116 8.21 -24.32 11.58
N LEU A 117 9.14 -23.56 12.17
CA LEU A 117 10.42 -23.25 11.51
C LEU A 117 11.28 -24.48 11.22
N ARG A 118 11.04 -25.63 11.86
CA ARG A 118 11.74 -26.88 11.48
C ARG A 118 11.18 -27.50 10.21
N MET A 119 9.93 -27.18 9.88
CA MET A 119 9.22 -27.68 8.70
C MET A 119 9.43 -26.79 7.48
N ILE A 120 9.85 -25.53 7.69
CA ILE A 120 10.17 -24.58 6.63
C ILE A 120 11.70 -24.49 6.54
N PRO A 121 12.34 -25.08 5.53
CA PRO A 121 13.80 -25.09 5.40
C PRO A 121 14.38 -23.67 5.40
N SER A 122 15.48 -23.48 6.12
CA SER A 122 16.26 -22.24 6.05
C SER A 122 17.33 -22.38 4.97
N ASN A 123 17.57 -21.32 4.19
CA ASN A 123 18.64 -21.31 3.21
C ASN A 123 19.97 -20.92 3.88
N PRO A 124 21.06 -21.71 3.72
CA PRO A 124 22.33 -21.49 4.38
C PRO A 124 23.04 -20.17 4.03
N GLN A 125 22.68 -19.49 2.93
CA GLN A 125 23.38 -18.25 2.54
C GLN A 125 22.98 -16.99 3.33
N GLY A 126 21.92 -17.04 4.15
CA GLY A 126 21.48 -15.92 4.99
C GLY A 126 21.06 -14.67 4.20
N MET A 127 20.22 -13.82 4.81
CA MET A 127 19.90 -12.53 4.20
C MET A 127 21.10 -11.57 4.38
N PRO A 128 21.52 -10.80 3.35
CA PRO A 128 22.57 -9.79 3.50
C PRO A 128 22.22 -8.76 4.58
N ASN A 129 23.18 -8.40 5.45
CA ASN A 129 22.98 -7.57 6.65
C ASN A 129 22.72 -6.06 6.37
N ILE A 130 22.15 -5.70 5.22
CA ILE A 130 22.08 -4.30 4.74
C ILE A 130 20.77 -4.00 3.97
N THR A 131 19.69 -4.71 4.23
CA THR A 131 18.49 -4.63 3.37
C THR A 131 17.49 -3.56 3.77
N LEU A 132 17.36 -3.19 5.05
CA LEU A 132 16.30 -2.26 5.51
C LEU A 132 16.75 -1.32 6.65
N PRO A 133 16.29 -0.05 6.66
CA PRO A 133 16.39 0.83 7.82
C PRO A 133 15.66 0.28 9.06
N ALA A 134 16.11 0.66 10.25
CA ALA A 134 15.57 0.20 11.53
C ALA A 134 14.03 0.34 11.67
N PRO A 135 13.39 1.48 11.31
CA PRO A 135 11.93 1.59 11.38
C PRO A 135 11.20 0.61 10.46
N LEU A 136 11.72 0.35 9.26
CA LEU A 136 11.11 -0.58 8.31
C LEU A 136 11.30 -2.03 8.76
N LYS A 137 12.47 -2.36 9.31
CA LYS A 137 12.74 -3.67 9.92
C LYS A 137 11.78 -3.95 11.08
N CYS A 138 11.62 -3.01 12.01
CA CYS A 138 10.73 -3.20 13.15
C CYS A 138 9.25 -3.23 12.74
N ALA A 139 8.84 -2.41 11.76
CA ALA A 139 7.50 -2.51 11.19
C ALA A 139 7.25 -3.88 10.55
N LEU A 140 8.18 -4.38 9.74
CA LEU A 140 8.10 -5.71 9.13
C LEU A 140 8.00 -6.80 10.19
N HIS A 141 8.83 -6.73 11.24
CA HIS A 141 8.76 -7.65 12.36
C HIS A 141 7.39 -7.67 13.04
N HIS A 142 6.80 -6.49 13.30
CA HIS A 142 5.46 -6.37 13.89
C HIS A 142 4.31 -6.75 12.93
N MET A 143 4.54 -6.70 11.61
CA MET A 143 3.60 -7.21 10.61
C MET A 143 3.64 -8.73 10.49
N LEU A 144 4.80 -9.37 10.73
CA LEU A 144 4.98 -10.82 10.55
C LEU A 144 4.82 -11.64 11.83
N SER A 145 5.20 -11.08 12.98
CA SER A 145 5.31 -11.83 14.23
C SER A 145 4.05 -11.73 15.06
N THR A 146 3.51 -12.87 15.46
CA THR A 146 2.27 -12.94 16.25
C THR A 146 2.56 -13.04 17.73
N THR A 147 2.11 -12.04 18.47
CA THR A 147 2.09 -11.97 19.93
C THR A 147 0.90 -11.13 20.39
N VAL A 148 0.37 -11.46 21.57
CA VAL A 148 -0.68 -10.68 22.24
C VAL A 148 -0.04 -9.88 23.37
N ASP A 149 -0.15 -8.55 23.29
CA ASP A 149 0.25 -7.65 24.36
C ASP A 149 -0.96 -7.28 25.22
N ALA A 150 -1.08 -7.95 26.38
CA ALA A 150 -2.15 -7.74 27.36
C ALA A 150 -1.83 -6.63 28.38
N ARG A 151 -0.72 -5.90 28.23
CA ARG A 151 -0.35 -4.85 29.19
C ARG A 151 -1.34 -3.69 29.18
N LEU A 152 -1.60 -3.15 30.37
CA LEU A 152 -2.33 -1.90 30.52
C LEU A 152 -1.53 -0.72 29.96
N ARG A 153 -2.14 0.01 29.04
CA ARG A 153 -1.61 1.17 28.31
C ARG A 153 -2.07 2.49 28.97
N GLY A 154 -3.23 2.51 29.61
CA GLY A 154 -3.85 3.71 30.18
C GLY A 154 -4.94 4.32 29.29
N ASP A 155 -5.27 3.67 28.18
CA ASP A 155 -6.29 4.04 27.19
C ASP A 155 -7.54 3.13 27.24
N GLU A 156 -7.66 2.30 28.29
CA GLU A 156 -8.64 1.21 28.35
C GLU A 156 -10.09 1.69 28.36
N SER A 157 -10.36 2.94 28.78
CA SER A 157 -11.68 3.57 28.70
C SER A 157 -12.19 3.71 27.26
N ASN A 158 -11.27 3.66 26.28
CA ASN A 158 -11.57 3.86 24.87
C ASN A 158 -11.74 2.54 24.10
N CYS A 159 -11.41 1.38 24.71
CA CYS A 159 -11.59 0.06 24.10
C CYS A 159 -13.01 -0.15 23.52
N GLY A 160 -14.05 0.35 24.21
CA GLY A 160 -15.45 0.25 23.78
C GLY A 160 -15.85 1.24 22.67
N GLN A 161 -15.12 2.34 22.48
CA GLN A 161 -15.39 3.35 21.45
C GLN A 161 -14.84 2.95 20.07
N LEU A 162 -13.87 2.05 20.03
CA LEU A 162 -13.30 1.48 18.79
C LEU A 162 -14.29 0.57 18.06
N SER A 163 -15.36 0.12 18.73
CA SER A 163 -16.51 -0.59 18.11
C SER A 163 -17.25 0.26 17.06
N GLN A 164 -16.96 1.57 17.02
CA GLN A 164 -17.45 2.51 16.01
C GLN A 164 -16.72 2.36 14.67
N TYR A 165 -15.55 1.73 14.64
CA TYR A 165 -14.79 1.43 13.41
C TYR A 165 -15.23 0.13 12.73
N ARG A 166 -16.53 -0.22 12.81
CA ARG A 166 -17.16 -1.23 11.94
C ARG A 166 -16.92 -0.84 10.50
N ALA A 167 -15.83 -1.35 9.94
CA ALA A 167 -15.51 -1.26 8.54
C ALA A 167 -16.71 -1.76 7.73
N LEU A 168 -17.25 -0.90 6.87
CA LEU A 168 -18.11 -1.25 5.75
C LEU A 168 -19.39 -2.00 6.14
N ARG A 169 -20.33 -1.28 6.77
CA ARG A 169 -21.75 -1.63 6.57
C ARG A 169 -22.07 -1.38 5.10
N THR A 170 -22.37 -2.44 4.36
CA THR A 170 -23.20 -2.36 3.16
C THR A 170 -24.41 -1.47 3.46
N SER A 171 -24.79 -0.62 2.49
CA SER A 171 -25.99 0.21 2.64
C SER A 171 -27.17 -0.71 2.92
N ARG A 172 -27.69 -0.67 4.14
CA ARG A 172 -28.98 -1.30 4.44
C ARG A 172 -30.02 -0.43 3.77
N SER A 173 -30.80 -1.04 2.88
CA SER A 173 -32.01 -0.45 2.33
C SER A 173 -32.87 0.13 3.46
N ALA A 174 -33.34 1.35 3.25
CA ALA A 174 -34.01 2.15 4.26
C ALA A 174 -35.23 1.44 4.84
N ARG A 175 -35.27 1.34 6.18
CA ARG A 175 -36.50 1.48 7.00
C ARG A 175 -36.18 1.58 8.49
N GLY A 176 -36.63 2.67 9.11
CA GLY A 176 -36.85 2.79 10.55
C GLY A 176 -35.66 3.34 11.36
N GLY A 177 -35.77 4.61 11.75
CA GLY A 177 -34.70 5.37 12.40
C GLY A 177 -34.45 5.07 13.88
N ARG A 178 -33.18 5.25 14.24
CA ARG A 178 -32.68 5.84 15.50
C ARG A 178 -31.29 6.38 15.19
N ASN A 179 -31.16 7.70 15.11
CA ASN A 179 -29.89 8.39 14.88
C ASN A 179 -28.98 8.21 16.10
N GLY A 180 -28.11 7.20 16.07
CA GLY A 180 -26.98 7.12 16.99
C GLY A 180 -25.93 8.13 16.55
N GLN A 181 -25.81 9.25 17.26
CA GLN A 181 -24.72 10.20 17.04
C GLN A 181 -23.39 9.52 17.40
N LEU A 182 -22.46 9.52 16.43
CA LEU A 182 -21.07 9.08 16.58
C LEU A 182 -20.41 9.90 17.72
N ARG A 183 -19.83 9.23 18.72
CA ARG A 183 -19.06 9.92 19.76
C ARG A 183 -17.58 9.85 19.37
N GLN A 184 -17.01 11.04 19.16
CA GLN A 184 -15.65 11.30 18.71
C GLN A 184 -14.61 10.70 19.67
N HIS A 185 -13.68 9.91 19.12
CA HIS A 185 -12.54 9.32 19.83
C HIS A 185 -11.26 10.14 19.56
N ASN A 186 -10.41 10.35 20.57
CA ASN A 186 -9.20 11.19 20.52
C ASN A 186 -7.90 10.35 20.44
N PRO A 187 -7.12 10.41 19.35
CA PRO A 187 -5.87 9.66 19.19
C PRO A 187 -4.77 10.05 20.17
N ASN A 188 -4.88 11.20 20.87
CA ASN A 188 -3.96 11.53 21.97
C ASN A 188 -4.13 10.59 23.17
N ASP A 189 -5.22 9.83 23.20
CA ASP A 189 -5.43 8.79 24.18
C ASP A 189 -4.73 7.48 23.78
N ASP A 190 -4.22 7.34 22.54
CA ASP A 190 -3.42 6.18 22.08
C ASP A 190 -1.99 6.23 22.66
N VAL A 191 -1.88 6.19 23.98
CA VAL A 191 -0.60 6.18 24.68
C VAL A 191 -0.09 4.74 24.72
N GLU A 192 0.62 4.32 23.67
CA GLU A 192 1.59 3.22 23.81
C GLU A 192 2.80 3.75 24.62
N SER A 193 2.60 3.88 25.93
CA SER A 193 3.58 4.24 26.97
C SER A 193 4.62 5.31 26.57
N THR A 194 4.29 6.59 26.71
CA THR A 194 5.21 7.72 26.56
C THR A 194 6.26 7.76 27.68
N GLY A 195 7.33 6.97 27.56
CA GLY A 195 8.60 7.22 28.25
C GLY A 195 8.66 6.94 29.77
N SER A 196 9.82 6.43 30.19
CA SER A 196 10.24 6.15 31.57
C SER A 196 9.36 5.17 32.36
N PHE A 197 9.90 3.96 32.57
CA PHE A 197 9.33 2.91 33.39
C PHE A 197 9.24 3.30 34.88
N GLY A 198 8.33 4.22 35.22
CA GLY A 198 8.05 4.62 36.60
C GLY A 198 7.65 3.45 37.50
N PRO A 199 7.71 3.62 38.83
CA PRO A 199 7.37 2.55 39.78
C PRO A 199 5.89 2.16 39.62
N ARG A 200 5.65 0.86 39.37
CA ARG A 200 4.35 0.28 39.01
C ARG A 200 3.39 0.05 40.20
N THR A 201 3.47 0.80 41.30
CA THR A 201 2.64 0.50 42.47
C THR A 201 1.13 0.73 42.28
N ALA A 202 0.69 1.46 41.24
CA ALA A 202 -0.74 1.65 40.95
C ALA A 202 -1.31 0.80 39.79
N ARG A 203 -0.48 0.29 38.86
CA ARG A 203 -0.95 -0.47 37.67
C ARG A 203 -1.20 -1.95 37.95
N GLN A 204 -0.63 -2.51 39.01
CA GLN A 204 -0.82 -3.92 39.37
C GLN A 204 -2.12 -4.19 40.14
N LEU A 205 -2.82 -3.15 40.58
CA LEU A 205 -4.17 -3.25 41.16
C LEU A 205 -5.29 -3.30 40.10
N MET A 206 -4.99 -3.13 38.80
CA MET A 206 -6.01 -2.93 37.74
C MET A 206 -6.14 -4.05 36.69
N GLY A 207 -5.40 -5.16 36.81
CA GLY A 207 -5.57 -6.34 35.95
C GLY A 207 -4.93 -6.25 34.54
N GLU A 208 -5.37 -7.11 33.62
CA GLU A 208 -4.96 -7.13 32.20
C GLU A 208 -5.81 -6.20 31.32
N SER A 209 -5.27 -5.74 30.19
CA SER A 209 -5.98 -4.88 29.23
C SER A 209 -7.31 -5.49 28.77
N ALA A 210 -8.34 -4.64 28.70
CA ALA A 210 -9.65 -5.02 28.17
C ALA A 210 -9.66 -5.16 26.63
N CYS A 211 -8.69 -4.55 25.95
CA CYS A 211 -8.47 -4.70 24.51
C CYS A 211 -6.98 -4.91 24.20
N PRO A 212 -6.48 -6.15 24.37
CA PRO A 212 -5.09 -6.50 24.09
C PRO A 212 -4.69 -6.19 22.65
N ILE A 213 -3.42 -5.84 22.42
CA ILE A 213 -2.91 -5.62 21.06
C ILE A 213 -2.48 -6.96 20.46
N LEU A 214 -2.99 -7.25 19.27
CA LEU A 214 -2.50 -8.34 18.43
C LEU A 214 -1.48 -7.78 17.42
N THR A 215 -0.30 -8.39 17.40
CA THR A 215 0.74 -8.20 16.36
C THR A 215 0.62 -9.26 15.26
N GLY A 216 1.39 -9.12 14.19
CA GLY A 216 1.34 -10.04 13.05
C GLY A 216 0.19 -9.72 12.09
N VAL A 217 -0.50 -8.61 12.32
CA VAL A 217 -1.74 -8.24 11.63
C VAL A 217 -1.47 -7.13 10.62
N VAL A 218 -1.99 -7.31 9.41
CA VAL A 218 -1.92 -6.34 8.33
C VAL A 218 -3.31 -5.99 7.84
N ASN A 219 -3.57 -4.71 7.60
CA ASN A 219 -4.83 -4.23 7.04
C ASN A 219 -4.86 -4.42 5.53
N SER A 220 -5.85 -5.17 5.04
CA SER A 220 -6.19 -5.24 3.62
C SER A 220 -7.56 -4.61 3.35
N ARG A 221 -7.89 -4.39 2.08
CA ARG A 221 -9.24 -3.95 1.67
C ARG A 221 -10.33 -4.94 2.11
N TRP A 222 -10.01 -6.22 2.29
CA TRP A 222 -10.96 -7.29 2.62
C TRP A 222 -10.87 -7.79 4.06
N GLY A 223 -10.32 -6.95 4.96
CA GLY A 223 -10.20 -7.23 6.38
C GLY A 223 -8.75 -7.31 6.86
N ALA A 224 -8.61 -7.42 8.17
CA ALA A 224 -7.35 -7.68 8.82
C ALA A 224 -6.91 -9.13 8.57
N ILE A 225 -5.62 -9.34 8.31
CA ILE A 225 -5.04 -10.66 8.00
C ILE A 225 -3.75 -10.87 8.77
N SER A 226 -3.45 -12.11 9.16
CA SER A 226 -2.16 -12.51 9.70
C SER A 226 -1.16 -12.66 8.56
N ALA A 227 -0.25 -11.69 8.40
CA ALA A 227 0.72 -11.74 7.32
C ALA A 227 1.80 -12.82 7.57
N GLY A 228 2.07 -13.12 8.85
CA GLY A 228 2.92 -14.25 9.23
C GLY A 228 2.38 -15.57 8.69
N ASN A 229 1.11 -15.91 8.96
CA ASN A 229 0.50 -17.17 8.52
C ASN A 229 0.35 -17.22 6.99
N LEU A 230 0.05 -16.08 6.36
CA LEU A 230 0.01 -15.94 4.90
C LEU A 230 1.37 -16.31 4.26
N ILE A 231 2.46 -15.67 4.70
CA ILE A 231 3.80 -15.91 4.13
C ILE A 231 4.32 -17.29 4.51
N ALA A 232 3.98 -17.81 5.69
CA ALA A 232 4.31 -19.19 6.07
C ALA A 232 3.61 -20.23 5.19
N GLY A 233 2.33 -20.03 4.85
CA GLY A 233 1.61 -20.88 3.91
C GLY A 233 2.22 -20.85 2.51
N ILE A 234 2.61 -19.66 2.04
CA ILE A 234 3.33 -19.51 0.76
C ILE A 234 4.67 -20.25 0.80
N ALA A 235 5.48 -20.06 1.86
CA ALA A 235 6.77 -20.74 1.99
C ALA A 235 6.63 -22.26 2.03
N ALA A 236 5.68 -22.76 2.83
CA ALA A 236 5.41 -24.20 2.95
C ALA A 236 4.82 -24.82 1.67
N GLY A 237 4.06 -24.06 0.89
CA GLY A 237 3.57 -24.50 -0.42
C GLY A 237 4.64 -24.42 -1.52
N ALA A 238 5.58 -23.49 -1.41
CA ALA A 238 6.67 -23.33 -2.37
C ALA A 238 7.71 -24.46 -2.24
N GLU A 239 7.85 -25.02 -1.04
CA GLU A 239 8.65 -26.20 -0.77
C GLU A 239 7.87 -27.18 0.12
N PRO A 240 6.96 -27.98 -0.47
CA PRO A 240 6.13 -28.91 0.29
C PRO A 240 6.99 -29.95 1.02
N GLN A 241 6.84 -30.00 2.34
CA GLN A 241 7.52 -30.97 3.20
C GLN A 241 6.48 -31.82 3.95
N GLN A 242 6.74 -33.12 4.05
CA GLN A 242 6.04 -34.01 4.97
C GLN A 242 7.04 -34.50 6.01
N ILE A 243 6.77 -34.19 7.28
CA ILE A 243 7.70 -34.45 8.38
C ILE A 243 7.09 -35.52 9.29
N SER A 244 7.89 -36.49 9.72
CA SER A 244 7.43 -37.48 10.70
C SER A 244 7.24 -36.84 12.08
N ILE A 245 6.17 -37.21 12.79
CA ILE A 245 5.93 -36.69 14.14
C ILE A 245 7.09 -37.02 15.08
N THR A 246 7.73 -38.18 14.93
CA THR A 246 8.88 -38.57 15.75
C THR A 246 10.05 -37.59 15.64
N ASP A 247 10.23 -36.97 14.47
CA ASP A 247 11.27 -35.96 14.24
C ASP A 247 10.91 -34.63 14.90
N LEU A 248 9.62 -34.29 14.95
CA LEU A 248 9.11 -33.09 15.62
C LEU A 248 9.26 -33.20 17.14
N THR A 249 8.95 -34.37 17.69
CA THR A 249 9.01 -34.62 19.15
C THR A 249 10.42 -34.92 19.66
N ARG A 250 11.41 -35.13 18.78
CA ARG A 250 12.81 -35.43 19.14
C ARG A 250 12.96 -36.55 20.18
N GLY A 251 12.12 -37.59 20.07
CA GLY A 251 12.15 -38.73 20.98
C GLY A 251 11.37 -38.54 22.29
N SER A 252 10.65 -37.43 22.47
CA SER A 252 9.65 -37.32 23.53
C SER A 252 8.54 -38.37 23.33
N VAL A 253 8.05 -38.94 24.43
CA VAL A 253 6.98 -39.93 24.42
C VAL A 253 5.66 -39.27 24.01
N LEU A 254 5.00 -39.80 22.99
CA LEU A 254 3.66 -39.38 22.60
C LEU A 254 2.64 -40.07 23.50
N ASN A 255 1.80 -39.26 24.16
CA ASN A 255 0.76 -39.75 25.07
C ASN A 255 -0.56 -40.11 24.37
N TYR A 256 -0.64 -39.92 23.04
CA TYR A 256 -1.86 -40.07 22.27
C TYR A 256 -1.80 -41.27 21.32
N GLN A 257 -2.87 -42.06 21.30
CA GLN A 257 -3.03 -43.19 20.38
C GLN A 257 -3.71 -42.76 19.07
N ASN A 258 -3.47 -43.48 17.98
CA ASN A 258 -4.08 -43.25 16.66
C ASN A 258 -3.77 -41.88 16.01
N VAL A 259 -2.62 -41.30 16.33
CA VAL A 259 -2.13 -40.09 15.66
C VAL A 259 -1.52 -40.47 14.30
N GLN A 260 -1.77 -39.64 13.27
CA GLN A 260 -1.12 -39.82 11.97
C GLN A 260 0.41 -39.80 12.11
N GLN A 261 1.16 -40.44 11.21
CA GLN A 261 2.63 -40.56 11.37
C GLN A 261 3.40 -39.35 10.86
N THR A 262 2.78 -38.56 9.99
CA THR A 262 3.40 -37.44 9.27
C THR A 262 2.49 -36.22 9.31
N VAL A 263 3.11 -35.04 9.26
CA VAL A 263 2.43 -33.74 9.13
C VAL A 263 2.94 -33.04 7.89
N SER A 264 2.03 -32.52 7.07
CA SER A 264 2.37 -31.70 5.90
C SER A 264 2.52 -30.24 6.30
N ALA A 265 3.67 -29.62 6.01
CA ALA A 265 4.07 -28.32 6.54
C ALA A 265 3.08 -27.17 6.28
N ILE A 266 2.30 -27.24 5.19
CA ILE A 266 1.33 -26.19 4.82
C ILE A 266 0.20 -26.05 5.85
N PHE A 267 -0.21 -27.14 6.50
CA PHE A 267 -1.28 -27.14 7.50
C PHE A 267 -0.88 -26.39 8.79
N PRO A 268 0.20 -26.76 9.49
CA PRO A 268 0.64 -26.03 10.68
C PRO A 268 1.21 -24.64 10.37
N ALA A 269 1.67 -24.38 9.13
CA ALA A 269 2.02 -23.03 8.68
C ALA A 269 0.82 -22.08 8.60
N THR A 270 -0.39 -22.65 8.50
CA THR A 270 -1.64 -21.92 8.31
C THR A 270 -2.62 -22.28 9.43
N LEU A 271 -3.68 -23.05 9.13
CA LEU A 271 -4.83 -23.25 10.01
C LEU A 271 -4.58 -24.24 11.15
N ALA A 272 -3.90 -25.36 10.87
CA ALA A 272 -3.75 -26.44 11.86
C ALA A 272 -2.88 -26.02 13.04
N GLY A 273 -1.97 -25.05 12.83
CA GLY A 273 -1.09 -24.53 13.88
C GLY A 273 -1.86 -23.75 14.93
N ASP A 274 -2.69 -22.79 14.49
CA ASP A 274 -3.55 -21.99 15.38
C ASP A 274 -4.61 -22.89 16.07
N LEU A 275 -5.21 -23.83 15.32
CA LEU A 275 -6.18 -24.79 15.86
C LEU A 275 -5.58 -25.70 16.93
N ALA A 276 -4.37 -26.22 16.70
CA ALA A 276 -3.67 -27.06 17.68
C ALA A 276 -3.37 -26.28 18.96
N GLU A 277 -2.94 -25.03 18.83
CA GLU A 277 -2.70 -24.15 19.99
C GLU A 277 -4.00 -23.90 20.78
N ALA A 278 -5.10 -23.57 20.11
CA ALA A 278 -6.41 -23.39 20.73
C ALA A 278 -6.89 -24.65 21.47
N VAL A 279 -6.76 -25.83 20.84
CA VAL A 279 -7.12 -27.12 21.42
C VAL A 279 -6.34 -27.39 22.71
N LEU A 280 -5.02 -27.21 22.70
CA LEU A 280 -4.18 -27.52 23.85
C LEU A 280 -4.40 -26.54 25.01
N ILE A 281 -4.48 -25.24 24.73
CA ILE A 281 -4.63 -24.22 25.77
C ILE A 281 -6.03 -24.29 26.40
N GLN A 282 -7.09 -24.29 25.59
CA GLN A 282 -8.45 -24.30 26.13
C GLN A 282 -8.82 -25.68 26.71
N GLY A 283 -8.31 -26.76 26.11
CA GLY A 283 -8.51 -28.12 26.61
C GLY A 283 -7.87 -28.35 27.98
N THR A 284 -6.64 -27.87 28.21
CA THR A 284 -5.97 -27.99 29.52
C THR A 284 -6.61 -27.13 30.61
N ARG A 285 -7.34 -26.08 30.22
CA ARG A 285 -8.23 -25.32 31.12
C ARG A 285 -9.54 -26.03 31.45
N GLY A 286 -9.75 -27.22 30.90
CA GLY A 286 -10.94 -28.05 31.13
C GLY A 286 -12.10 -27.78 30.17
N SER A 287 -11.91 -26.97 29.12
CA SER A 287 -12.95 -26.76 28.13
C SER A 287 -13.14 -28.00 27.26
N GLN A 288 -14.40 -28.40 27.07
CA GLN A 288 -14.79 -29.47 26.13
C GLN A 288 -15.25 -28.90 24.78
N ALA A 289 -15.43 -27.59 24.70
CA ALA A 289 -15.85 -26.87 23.49
C ALA A 289 -14.81 -25.79 23.19
N ILE A 290 -14.09 -25.95 22.08
CA ILE A 290 -13.01 -25.02 21.72
C ILE A 290 -13.60 -23.80 21.03
N GLU A 291 -13.47 -22.63 21.63
CA GLU A 291 -13.89 -21.36 21.05
C GLU A 291 -12.92 -20.92 19.95
N ILE A 292 -13.47 -20.53 18.80
CA ILE A 292 -12.73 -20.10 17.62
C ILE A 292 -13.24 -18.74 17.18
N GLY A 293 -12.32 -17.85 16.81
CA GLY A 293 -12.63 -16.54 16.26
C GLY A 293 -12.74 -15.49 17.36
N SER A 294 -11.78 -14.56 17.34
CA SER A 294 -11.78 -13.37 18.17
C SER A 294 -11.51 -12.17 17.27
N GLY A 295 -12.52 -11.30 17.20
CA GLY A 295 -12.48 -10.07 16.42
C GLY A 295 -11.75 -8.95 17.12
N GLY A 296 -11.64 -7.83 16.42
CA GLY A 296 -10.97 -6.64 16.92
C GLY A 296 -11.14 -5.45 15.98
N ASN A 297 -10.51 -4.34 16.34
CA ASN A 297 -10.54 -3.11 15.56
C ASN A 297 -9.16 -2.47 15.50
N TRP A 298 -8.94 -1.67 14.47
CA TRP A 298 -7.73 -0.87 14.33
C TRP A 298 -7.77 0.36 15.23
N ASN A 299 -6.60 0.87 15.59
CA ASN A 299 -6.47 2.13 16.33
C ASN A 299 -6.97 3.37 15.58
N SER A 300 -6.99 3.32 14.24
CA SER A 300 -7.43 4.43 13.40
C SER A 300 -8.11 3.95 12.11
N THR A 301 -8.89 4.83 11.48
CA THR A 301 -9.47 4.59 10.14
C THR A 301 -8.48 4.78 9.01
N GLN A 302 -7.46 5.62 9.21
CA GLN A 302 -6.38 5.89 8.26
C GLN A 302 -5.04 5.79 8.98
N ALA A 303 -3.98 5.38 8.28
CA ALA A 303 -2.69 5.08 8.90
C ALA A 303 -2.81 4.08 10.08
N ARG A 304 -3.44 2.94 9.83
CA ARG A 304 -3.61 1.85 10.80
C ARG A 304 -2.25 1.30 11.23
N ARG A 305 -1.98 1.20 12.53
CA ARG A 305 -0.66 0.77 13.04
C ARG A 305 -0.73 -0.49 13.89
N PHE A 306 -1.75 -0.63 14.72
CA PHE A 306 -1.92 -1.81 15.55
C PHE A 306 -3.39 -2.21 15.65
N PHE A 307 -3.60 -3.52 15.82
CA PHE A 307 -4.92 -4.15 15.92
C PHE A 307 -5.21 -4.48 17.38
N MET A 308 -6.38 -4.09 17.85
CA MET A 308 -6.83 -4.31 19.23
C MET A 308 -7.95 -5.32 19.25
N LEU A 309 -7.77 -6.40 20.02
CA LEU A 309 -8.78 -7.44 20.19
C LEU A 309 -9.96 -6.92 21.02
N SER A 310 -11.16 -7.38 20.68
CA SER A 310 -12.37 -7.06 21.46
C SER A 310 -12.55 -7.91 22.71
N ASN A 311 -11.76 -8.98 22.84
CA ASN A 311 -11.78 -9.90 23.98
C ASN A 311 -10.33 -10.25 24.38
N ARG A 312 -10.16 -10.70 25.62
CA ARG A 312 -8.88 -11.16 26.19
C ARG A 312 -8.83 -12.66 26.47
N LEU A 313 -9.97 -13.34 26.41
CA LEU A 313 -10.07 -14.78 26.62
C LEU A 313 -10.23 -15.50 25.28
N ASN A 314 -9.70 -16.72 25.21
CA ASN A 314 -9.82 -17.63 24.07
C ASN A 314 -9.39 -16.98 22.74
N ILE A 315 -8.16 -16.45 22.73
CA ILE A 315 -7.59 -15.63 21.65
C ILE A 315 -6.53 -16.40 20.85
N GLU A 316 -6.49 -17.72 20.97
CA GLU A 316 -5.49 -18.59 20.32
C GLU A 316 -5.72 -18.74 18.81
N MET A 317 -6.92 -18.40 18.32
CA MET A 317 -7.26 -18.34 16.89
C MET A 317 -8.18 -17.14 16.61
N THR A 318 -7.58 -16.03 16.18
CA THR A 318 -8.24 -14.75 15.94
C THR A 318 -8.73 -14.58 14.49
N ASP A 319 -9.60 -13.60 14.23
CA ASP A 319 -10.11 -13.34 12.87
C ASP A 319 -8.98 -13.08 11.84
N PRO A 320 -7.94 -12.28 12.17
CA PRO A 320 -6.81 -12.11 11.26
C PRO A 320 -6.05 -13.41 10.99
N GLU A 321 -5.85 -14.27 12.00
CA GLU A 321 -5.17 -15.56 11.84
C GLU A 321 -5.96 -16.52 10.97
N ILE A 322 -7.28 -16.59 11.15
CA ILE A 322 -8.19 -17.35 10.28
C ILE A 322 -8.08 -16.84 8.83
N ALA A 323 -8.18 -15.53 8.62
CA ALA A 323 -8.16 -14.96 7.28
C ALA A 323 -6.80 -15.14 6.59
N GLY A 324 -5.70 -14.84 7.28
CA GLY A 324 -4.34 -15.04 6.78
C GLY A 324 -3.97 -16.51 6.58
N GLY A 325 -4.49 -17.40 7.43
CA GLY A 325 -4.32 -18.85 7.31
C GLY A 325 -5.04 -19.41 6.08
N ILE A 326 -6.29 -19.01 5.82
CA ILE A 326 -7.00 -19.42 4.59
C ILE A 326 -6.26 -18.89 3.36
N ASP A 327 -5.89 -17.60 3.34
CA ASP A 327 -5.20 -16.98 2.21
C ASP A 327 -3.84 -17.66 1.93
N GLY A 328 -3.06 -17.92 2.98
CA GLY A 328 -1.78 -18.63 2.89
C GLY A 328 -1.93 -20.08 2.43
N PHE A 329 -2.96 -20.79 2.89
CA PHE A 329 -3.23 -22.17 2.49
C PHE A 329 -3.64 -22.25 1.01
N VAL A 330 -4.49 -21.34 0.55
CA VAL A 330 -4.94 -21.28 -0.84
C VAL A 330 -3.78 -20.92 -1.77
N LEU A 331 -3.00 -19.88 -1.43
CA LEU A 331 -1.85 -19.49 -2.25
C LEU A 331 -0.80 -20.59 -2.27
N GLY A 332 -0.47 -21.19 -1.13
CA GLY A 332 0.47 -22.30 -1.04
C GLY A 332 0.08 -23.49 -1.95
N ASN A 333 -1.20 -23.86 -2.01
CA ASN A 333 -1.69 -24.94 -2.87
C ASN A 333 -1.81 -24.57 -4.36
N THR A 334 -1.72 -23.28 -4.72
CA THR A 334 -1.81 -22.80 -6.12
C THR A 334 -0.46 -22.38 -6.70
N LEU A 335 0.64 -22.53 -5.96
CA LEU A 335 1.96 -22.13 -6.44
C LEU A 335 2.43 -22.93 -7.66
N LEU A 336 2.10 -24.21 -7.76
CA LEU A 336 2.51 -25.03 -8.91
C LEU A 336 1.92 -24.50 -10.23
N SER A 337 0.62 -24.14 -10.24
CA SER A 337 -0.02 -23.54 -11.41
C SER A 337 0.45 -22.10 -11.65
N THR A 338 0.75 -21.36 -10.58
CA THR A 338 1.32 -20.01 -10.67
C THR A 338 2.71 -20.03 -11.33
N TYR A 339 3.60 -20.94 -10.93
CA TYR A 339 4.91 -21.09 -11.55
C TYR A 339 4.84 -21.59 -12.99
N ALA A 340 3.83 -22.41 -13.32
CA ALA A 340 3.58 -22.81 -14.71
C ALA A 340 3.17 -21.62 -15.59
N ALA A 341 2.47 -20.62 -15.03
CA ALA A 341 2.12 -19.39 -15.73
C ALA A 341 3.28 -18.38 -15.79
N HIS A 342 4.07 -18.26 -14.71
CA HIS A 342 5.25 -17.41 -14.64
C HIS A 342 6.25 -17.90 -13.57
N SER A 343 7.36 -18.49 -14.01
CA SER A 343 8.36 -19.10 -13.13
C SER A 343 9.14 -18.10 -12.25
N GLU A 344 9.19 -16.83 -12.65
CA GLU A 344 9.97 -15.77 -11.98
C GLU A 344 9.09 -14.82 -11.14
N ILE A 345 7.87 -15.24 -10.80
CA ILE A 345 6.97 -14.41 -9.99
C ILE A 345 7.62 -14.07 -8.64
N ARG A 346 7.65 -12.78 -8.31
CA ARG A 346 8.15 -12.28 -7.03
C ARG A 346 7.08 -12.39 -5.93
N LEU A 347 7.51 -12.46 -4.66
CA LEU A 347 6.57 -12.53 -3.53
C LEU A 347 5.70 -11.28 -3.48
N SER A 348 6.30 -10.10 -3.70
CA SER A 348 5.54 -8.84 -3.74
C SER A 348 4.50 -8.79 -4.86
N GLN A 349 4.77 -9.41 -6.02
CA GLN A 349 3.84 -9.49 -7.14
C GLN A 349 2.68 -10.44 -6.82
N LEU A 350 2.98 -11.62 -6.26
CA LEU A 350 1.96 -12.59 -5.85
C LEU A 350 0.97 -11.97 -4.86
N LEU A 351 1.48 -11.26 -3.84
CA LEU A 351 0.66 -10.58 -2.85
C LEU A 351 -0.16 -9.45 -3.46
N ASP A 352 0.44 -8.59 -4.30
CA ASP A 352 -0.26 -7.49 -4.95
C ASP A 352 -1.35 -7.98 -5.90
N MET A 353 -1.16 -9.11 -6.60
CA MET A 353 -2.18 -9.75 -7.45
C MET A 353 -3.33 -10.35 -6.64
N PHE A 354 -3.04 -11.10 -5.57
CA PHE A 354 -4.07 -11.75 -4.75
C PHE A 354 -4.93 -10.73 -3.99
N TYR A 355 -4.30 -9.63 -3.58
CA TYR A 355 -4.92 -8.48 -2.93
C TYR A 355 -5.23 -7.34 -3.92
N ALA A 356 -5.36 -7.61 -5.22
CA ALA A 356 -5.90 -6.66 -6.21
C ALA A 356 -7.44 -6.71 -6.27
N PRO A 357 -8.12 -5.57 -6.52
CA PRO A 357 -9.57 -5.55 -6.64
C PRO A 357 -10.11 -6.37 -7.82
N ARG A 358 -9.30 -6.61 -8.85
CA ARG A 358 -9.66 -7.28 -10.11
C ARG A 358 -8.57 -8.30 -10.50
N ASN A 359 -8.90 -9.22 -11.41
CA ASN A 359 -8.04 -10.20 -12.09
C ASN A 359 -7.39 -11.32 -11.26
N GLY A 360 -6.97 -11.07 -10.01
CA GLY A 360 -6.37 -12.10 -9.15
C GLY A 360 -5.06 -12.70 -9.71
N VAL A 361 -4.62 -13.80 -9.10
CA VAL A 361 -3.37 -14.49 -9.47
C VAL A 361 -3.59 -15.39 -10.68
N PHE A 362 -3.43 -14.85 -11.89
CA PHE A 362 -3.66 -15.53 -13.19
C PHE A 362 -5.04 -16.18 -13.37
N ASN A 363 -5.95 -15.95 -12.42
CA ASN A 363 -7.29 -16.48 -12.33
C ASN A 363 -8.14 -15.46 -11.56
N SER A 364 -9.22 -15.00 -12.19
CA SER A 364 -10.12 -13.97 -11.63
C SER A 364 -10.84 -14.42 -10.35
N ASN A 365 -10.88 -15.70 -10.05
CA ASN A 365 -11.44 -16.22 -8.80
C ASN A 365 -10.43 -16.30 -7.66
N LEU A 366 -9.12 -16.34 -7.98
CA LEU A 366 -8.04 -16.47 -7.00
C LEU A 366 -7.69 -15.11 -6.39
N ARG A 367 -8.58 -14.63 -5.51
CA ARG A 367 -8.52 -13.31 -4.85
C ARG A 367 -8.98 -13.39 -3.39
N ALA A 368 -8.47 -12.48 -2.56
CA ALA A 368 -8.85 -12.34 -1.15
C ALA A 368 -10.37 -12.12 -0.93
N CYS A 369 -11.07 -11.44 -1.85
CA CYS A 369 -12.52 -11.24 -1.75
C CYS A 369 -13.36 -12.51 -1.96
N ASN A 370 -12.77 -13.56 -2.55
CA ASN A 370 -13.42 -14.85 -2.79
C ASN A 370 -13.07 -15.89 -1.72
N ARG A 371 -12.51 -15.46 -0.58
CA ARG A 371 -12.02 -16.32 0.50
C ARG A 371 -12.98 -17.44 0.90
N GLN A 372 -14.29 -17.16 0.98
CA GLN A 372 -15.29 -18.18 1.34
C GLN A 372 -15.37 -19.31 0.31
N ASN A 373 -15.41 -18.99 -0.98
CA ASN A 373 -15.45 -19.98 -2.06
C ASN A 373 -14.13 -20.74 -2.14
N LEU A 374 -13.01 -20.04 -2.01
CA LEU A 374 -11.67 -20.64 -2.01
C LEU A 374 -11.49 -21.59 -0.81
N ARG A 375 -12.01 -21.23 0.37
CA ARG A 375 -12.01 -22.12 1.54
C ARG A 375 -12.70 -23.43 1.21
N THR A 376 -13.93 -23.38 0.69
CA THR A 376 -14.70 -24.59 0.37
C THR A 376 -14.08 -25.43 -0.74
N GLN A 377 -13.28 -24.82 -1.62
CA GLN A 377 -12.61 -25.50 -2.72
C GLN A 377 -11.32 -26.20 -2.27
N PHE A 378 -10.51 -25.56 -1.43
CA PHE A 378 -9.16 -26.02 -1.10
C PHE A 378 -9.07 -26.77 0.23
N ILE A 379 -9.90 -26.44 1.23
CA ILE A 379 -9.77 -26.99 2.58
C ILE A 379 -10.67 -28.21 2.73
N ASN A 380 -10.05 -29.38 2.89
CA ASN A 380 -10.72 -30.62 3.26
C ASN A 380 -10.74 -30.78 4.78
N GLU A 381 -11.93 -30.78 5.38
CA GLU A 381 -12.10 -30.80 6.84
C GLU A 381 -11.57 -32.09 7.51
N PRO A 382 -11.85 -33.31 7.00
CA PRO A 382 -11.25 -34.53 7.55
C PRO A 382 -9.72 -34.49 7.55
N GLN A 383 -9.12 -33.99 6.47
CA GLN A 383 -7.66 -33.84 6.39
C GLN A 383 -7.15 -32.80 7.39
N LEU A 384 -7.80 -31.64 7.48
CA LEU A 384 -7.44 -30.60 8.44
C LEU A 384 -7.52 -31.12 9.89
N ALA A 385 -8.53 -31.93 10.22
CA ALA A 385 -8.65 -32.55 11.53
C ALA A 385 -7.49 -33.52 11.83
N GLY A 386 -7.12 -34.38 10.85
CA GLY A 386 -5.98 -35.29 10.99
C GLY A 386 -4.65 -34.57 11.21
N GLU A 387 -4.38 -33.56 10.39
CA GLU A 387 -3.16 -32.73 10.47
C GLU A 387 -3.12 -31.91 11.77
N THR A 388 -4.26 -31.39 12.24
CA THR A 388 -4.37 -30.66 13.52
C THR A 388 -4.12 -31.59 14.70
N ASN A 389 -4.68 -32.80 14.71
CA ASN A 389 -4.47 -33.79 15.77
C ASN A 389 -2.99 -34.19 15.84
N ALA A 390 -2.40 -34.50 14.68
CA ALA A 390 -0.99 -34.81 14.54
C ALA A 390 -0.06 -33.70 15.05
N PHE A 391 -0.31 -32.46 14.63
CA PHE A 391 0.50 -31.34 15.05
C PHE A 391 0.29 -30.97 16.53
N ALA A 392 -0.94 -31.06 17.06
CA ALA A 392 -1.23 -30.85 18.48
C ALA A 392 -0.50 -31.87 19.36
N ALA A 393 -0.48 -33.14 18.98
CA ALA A 393 0.26 -34.17 19.69
C ALA A 393 1.77 -33.87 19.75
N ALA A 394 2.34 -33.30 18.67
CA ALA A 394 3.74 -32.87 18.67
C ALA A 394 3.96 -31.61 19.54
N LEU A 395 3.07 -30.63 19.45
CA LEU A 395 3.15 -29.35 20.16
C LEU A 395 3.04 -29.52 21.68
N ASP A 396 2.18 -30.43 22.14
CA ASP A 396 2.03 -30.79 23.56
C ASP A 396 3.35 -31.20 24.24
N THR A 397 4.30 -31.76 23.47
CA THR A 397 5.59 -32.21 24.01
C THR A 397 6.56 -31.07 24.36
N ILE A 398 6.32 -29.85 23.87
CA ILE A 398 7.24 -28.72 24.05
C ILE A 398 6.58 -27.44 24.57
N MET A 399 5.25 -27.37 24.57
CA MET A 399 4.51 -26.19 24.97
C MET A 399 4.20 -26.27 26.47
N PRO A 400 4.57 -25.25 27.27
CA PRO A 400 4.19 -25.21 28.68
C PRO A 400 2.70 -24.96 28.78
N LEU A 401 1.98 -25.89 29.41
CA LEU A 401 0.53 -25.83 29.58
C LEU A 401 0.16 -25.69 31.07
N GLU A 402 -0.99 -25.07 31.35
CA GLU A 402 -1.52 -24.90 32.72
C GLU A 402 -1.97 -26.24 33.35
N GLY A 403 -2.16 -27.26 32.53
CA GLY A 403 -2.54 -28.60 32.94
C GLY A 403 -2.00 -29.67 31.98
N THR A 404 -2.32 -30.93 32.26
CA THR A 404 -1.92 -32.06 31.42
C THR A 404 -3.16 -32.74 30.86
N LEU A 405 -3.22 -32.88 29.53
CA LEU A 405 -4.24 -33.69 28.88
C LEU A 405 -3.90 -35.17 29.06
N THR A 406 -4.84 -35.94 29.62
CA THR A 406 -4.69 -37.39 29.82
C THR A 406 -5.38 -38.23 28.74
N GLY A 407 -6.09 -37.58 27.82
CA GLY A 407 -6.84 -38.20 26.74
C GLY A 407 -7.82 -37.21 26.09
N GLY A 408 -8.62 -37.67 25.14
CA GLY A 408 -9.68 -36.85 24.53
C GLY A 408 -9.22 -35.79 23.52
N LEU A 409 -7.94 -35.81 23.12
CA LEU A 409 -7.40 -34.86 22.13
C LEU A 409 -8.22 -34.86 20.84
N ASP A 410 -8.58 -36.03 20.32
CA ASP A 410 -9.38 -36.14 19.10
C ASP A 410 -10.74 -35.44 19.22
N SER A 411 -11.46 -35.62 20.34
CA SER A 411 -12.74 -34.93 20.55
C SER A 411 -12.60 -33.40 20.63
N LEU A 412 -11.50 -32.90 21.22
CA LEU A 412 -11.23 -31.46 21.28
C LEU A 412 -10.90 -30.91 19.89
N VAL A 413 -10.11 -31.64 19.09
CA VAL A 413 -9.82 -31.28 17.70
C VAL A 413 -11.11 -31.26 16.87
N GLN A 414 -11.95 -32.29 16.97
CA GLN A 414 -13.24 -32.31 16.26
C GLN A 414 -14.15 -31.15 16.67
N SER A 415 -14.13 -30.74 17.95
CA SER A 415 -14.83 -29.54 18.43
C SER A 415 -14.29 -28.27 17.77
N ALA A 416 -12.97 -28.08 17.76
CA ALA A 416 -12.31 -26.93 17.16
C ALA A 416 -12.61 -26.82 15.66
N ILE A 417 -12.51 -27.93 14.92
CA ILE A 417 -12.77 -27.96 13.47
C ILE A 417 -14.22 -27.60 13.15
N ARG A 418 -15.19 -28.15 13.89
CA ARG A 418 -16.62 -27.83 13.71
C ARG A 418 -16.90 -26.35 14.00
N ASN A 419 -16.30 -25.81 15.06
CA ASN A 419 -16.48 -24.41 15.43
C ASN A 419 -15.79 -23.48 14.43
N PHE A 420 -14.61 -23.85 13.93
CA PHE A 420 -13.93 -23.17 12.83
C PHE A 420 -14.78 -23.12 11.56
N GLN A 421 -15.38 -24.25 11.16
CA GLN A 421 -16.26 -24.30 9.99
C GLN A 421 -17.43 -23.35 10.15
N THR A 422 -18.13 -23.43 11.28
CA THR A 422 -19.30 -22.59 11.59
C THR A 422 -18.93 -21.10 11.65
N TYR A 423 -17.82 -20.78 12.32
CA TYR A 423 -17.36 -19.41 12.49
C TYR A 423 -16.93 -18.81 11.14
N SER A 424 -16.09 -19.53 10.40
CA SER A 424 -15.57 -19.04 9.13
C SER A 424 -16.68 -18.86 8.09
N SER A 425 -17.78 -19.63 8.14
CA SER A 425 -18.90 -19.47 7.18
C SER A 425 -19.83 -18.31 7.51
N SER A 426 -20.03 -18.02 8.80
CA SER A 426 -21.15 -17.18 9.25
C SER A 426 -20.73 -15.88 9.94
N ASN A 427 -19.54 -15.87 10.55
CA ASN A 427 -19.10 -14.80 11.45
C ASN A 427 -17.88 -14.05 10.93
N LEU A 428 -17.04 -14.69 10.12
CA LEU A 428 -15.90 -14.03 9.49
C LEU A 428 -16.37 -13.04 8.43
N HIS A 429 -16.23 -11.74 8.71
CA HIS A 429 -16.63 -10.68 7.80
C HIS A 429 -15.74 -10.68 6.53
N THR A 430 -16.31 -11.07 5.40
CA THR A 430 -15.64 -11.00 4.08
C THR A 430 -16.44 -10.13 3.12
N LEU A 431 -15.82 -9.10 2.56
CA LEU A 431 -16.43 -8.33 1.47
C LEU A 431 -16.41 -9.15 0.18
N SER A 432 -17.51 -9.13 -0.58
CA SER A 432 -17.61 -9.86 -1.85
C SER A 432 -16.84 -9.17 -2.98
N CYS A 433 -16.36 -9.96 -3.94
CA CYS A 433 -15.70 -9.42 -5.13
C CYS A 433 -16.65 -8.55 -5.95
N ALA A 434 -17.92 -8.95 -6.11
CA ALA A 434 -18.91 -8.21 -6.91
C ALA A 434 -19.11 -6.76 -6.40
N THR A 435 -19.25 -6.57 -5.09
CA THR A 435 -19.38 -5.24 -4.49
C THR A 435 -18.07 -4.44 -4.61
N THR A 436 -16.93 -5.12 -4.50
CA THR A 436 -15.63 -4.45 -4.59
C THR A 436 -15.32 -3.99 -6.02
N GLU A 437 -15.63 -4.81 -7.03
CA GLU A 437 -15.41 -4.45 -8.44
C GLU A 437 -16.24 -3.24 -8.87
N THR A 438 -17.47 -3.13 -8.39
CA THR A 438 -18.37 -2.01 -8.70
C THR A 438 -18.00 -0.71 -8.00
N THR A 439 -17.34 -0.78 -6.84
CA THR A 439 -16.96 0.40 -6.03
C THR A 439 -15.49 0.80 -6.17
N SER A 440 -14.63 -0.07 -6.70
CA SER A 440 -13.22 0.23 -6.93
C SER A 440 -13.02 0.90 -8.30
N PRO A 441 -12.07 1.86 -8.39
CA PRO A 441 -11.70 2.42 -9.68
C PRO A 441 -11.16 1.31 -10.58
N ASN A 442 -11.57 1.32 -11.84
CA ASN A 442 -11.06 0.44 -12.89
C ASN A 442 -9.88 1.07 -13.63
N PHE A 443 -9.16 1.98 -12.99
CA PHE A 443 -8.00 2.66 -13.55
C PHE A 443 -6.90 2.76 -12.49
N ARG A 444 -5.66 2.92 -12.94
CA ARG A 444 -4.49 3.10 -12.07
C ARG A 444 -3.89 4.48 -12.28
N LEU A 445 -3.65 5.18 -11.17
CA LEU A 445 -2.98 6.46 -11.19
C LEU A 445 -1.47 6.30 -11.34
N ARG A 446 -0.87 7.30 -11.97
CA ARG A 446 0.58 7.46 -12.09
C ARG A 446 0.88 8.95 -12.03
N THR A 447 1.02 9.46 -10.81
CA THR A 447 1.07 10.89 -10.52
C THR A 447 2.32 11.26 -9.74
N ASN A 448 2.99 12.33 -10.14
CA ASN A 448 3.97 13.03 -9.33
C ASN A 448 3.23 14.05 -8.46
N LEU A 449 2.96 13.69 -7.20
CA LEU A 449 2.26 14.54 -6.25
C LEU A 449 3.27 15.37 -5.43
N TYR A 450 3.20 16.68 -5.56
CA TYR A 450 3.93 17.64 -4.73
C TYR A 450 2.97 18.21 -3.70
N ILE A 451 3.12 17.81 -2.43
CA ILE A 451 2.32 18.33 -1.33
C ILE A 451 3.07 19.52 -0.72
N VAL A 452 2.48 20.70 -0.76
CA VAL A 452 2.98 21.90 -0.09
C VAL A 452 2.17 22.09 1.18
N LEU A 453 2.79 21.81 2.34
CA LEU A 453 2.09 21.71 3.61
C LEU A 453 2.31 22.94 4.49
N ASP A 454 1.20 23.51 4.96
CA ASP A 454 1.19 24.44 6.09
C ASP A 454 1.36 23.69 7.42
N ALA A 455 2.51 23.87 8.06
CA ALA A 455 2.84 23.19 9.31
C ALA A 455 2.05 23.65 10.53
N THR A 456 1.18 24.66 10.41
CA THR A 456 0.24 25.01 11.48
C THR A 456 -0.86 23.95 11.64
N TRP A 457 -1.02 23.03 10.69
CA TRP A 457 -1.81 21.82 10.92
C TRP A 457 -1.22 20.99 12.06
N PRO A 458 -2.03 20.53 13.04
CA PRO A 458 -1.57 19.53 14.00
C PRO A 458 -1.20 18.22 13.29
N TYR A 459 -0.07 17.62 13.66
CA TYR A 459 0.43 16.39 13.03
C TYR A 459 -0.59 15.25 13.08
N ASN A 460 -1.26 15.06 14.24
CA ASN A 460 -2.30 14.05 14.43
C ASN A 460 -3.53 14.22 13.53
N THR A 461 -3.80 15.44 13.06
CA THR A 461 -4.89 15.75 12.12
C THR A 461 -4.48 15.49 10.67
N ILE A 462 -3.30 16.00 10.28
CA ILE A 462 -2.90 16.04 8.87
C ILE A 462 -2.21 14.77 8.41
N TYR A 463 -1.50 14.06 9.29
CA TYR A 463 -0.82 12.83 8.94
C TYR A 463 -1.80 11.74 8.44
N PRO A 464 -2.95 11.48 9.10
CA PRO A 464 -3.96 10.57 8.56
C PRO A 464 -4.51 11.00 7.19
N ALA A 465 -4.66 12.30 6.95
CA ALA A 465 -5.11 12.84 5.66
C ALA A 465 -4.10 12.62 4.55
N ILE A 466 -2.82 12.87 4.81
CA ILE A 466 -1.74 12.56 3.86
C ILE A 466 -1.66 11.05 3.64
N SER A 467 -1.67 10.23 4.69
CA SER A 467 -1.66 8.76 4.56
C SER A 467 -2.80 8.25 3.69
N HIS A 468 -4.01 8.78 3.86
CA HIS A 468 -5.15 8.44 3.01
C HIS A 468 -4.92 8.81 1.54
N LEU A 469 -4.32 9.97 1.27
CA LEU A 469 -3.95 10.36 -0.09
C LEU A 469 -2.94 9.40 -0.70
N LEU A 470 -1.89 9.00 0.03
CA LEU A 470 -0.85 8.10 -0.48
C LEU A 470 -1.40 6.72 -0.85
N ASP A 471 -2.31 6.19 -0.02
CA ASP A 471 -3.03 4.94 -0.30
C ASP A 471 -3.94 5.11 -1.53
N ALA A 472 -4.69 6.22 -1.61
CA ALA A 472 -5.66 6.46 -2.69
C ALA A 472 -5.03 6.68 -4.07
N ILE A 473 -3.83 7.27 -4.13
CA ILE A 473 -3.08 7.46 -5.39
C ILE A 473 -2.10 6.32 -5.69
N GLU A 474 -2.04 5.32 -4.82
CA GLU A 474 -1.14 4.18 -4.91
C GLU A 474 0.33 4.60 -5.07
N VAL A 475 0.89 5.29 -4.07
CA VAL A 475 2.33 5.57 -4.05
C VAL A 475 3.10 4.24 -3.97
N ASN A 476 3.83 3.94 -5.05
CA ASN A 476 4.69 2.77 -5.19
C ASN A 476 5.59 2.94 -6.44
N LYS A 477 6.63 2.11 -6.56
CA LYS A 477 7.59 2.15 -7.68
C LYS A 477 6.99 2.04 -9.10
N TYR A 478 5.82 1.43 -9.25
CA TYR A 478 5.13 1.27 -10.55
C TYR A 478 4.02 2.32 -10.77
N GLY A 479 3.72 3.14 -9.76
CA GLY A 479 2.56 4.04 -9.72
C GLY A 479 2.99 5.47 -9.47
N SER A 480 2.42 6.06 -8.41
CA SER A 480 2.63 7.48 -8.08
C SER A 480 3.86 7.69 -7.21
N SER A 481 4.39 8.91 -7.23
CA SER A 481 5.43 9.39 -6.30
C SER A 481 4.90 10.55 -5.48
N VAL A 482 5.49 10.79 -4.32
CA VAL A 482 5.17 11.94 -3.47
C VAL A 482 6.42 12.72 -3.10
N THR A 483 6.30 14.05 -3.03
CA THR A 483 7.29 14.97 -2.45
C THR A 483 6.57 15.88 -1.45
N LEU A 484 7.17 16.12 -0.28
CA LEU A 484 6.59 17.02 0.74
C LEU A 484 7.44 18.28 0.87
N LEU A 485 6.77 19.43 0.75
CA LEU A 485 7.35 20.76 0.70
C LEU A 485 6.73 21.65 1.79
N SER A 486 7.44 22.69 2.21
CA SER A 486 6.93 23.71 3.14
C SER A 486 6.09 24.76 2.43
N ALA A 487 4.92 25.11 3.00
CA ALA A 487 4.10 26.24 2.52
C ALA A 487 4.68 27.62 2.87
N PHE A 488 5.71 27.69 3.71
CA PHE A 488 6.36 28.94 4.09
C PHE A 488 7.42 29.39 3.08
N ASP A 489 8.21 28.49 2.52
CA ASP A 489 9.34 28.85 1.65
C ASP A 489 9.48 27.94 0.41
N GLY A 490 8.72 26.85 0.33
CA GLY A 490 8.82 25.87 -0.76
C GLY A 490 10.02 24.93 -0.64
N SER A 491 10.69 24.87 0.52
CA SER A 491 11.80 23.94 0.76
C SER A 491 11.32 22.48 0.77
N ILE A 492 12.17 21.57 0.27
CA ILE A 492 11.90 20.11 0.27
C ILE A 492 12.20 19.55 1.65
N LEU A 493 11.21 18.88 2.23
CA LEU A 493 11.30 18.24 3.54
C LEU A 493 11.44 16.73 3.37
N ILE A 494 10.54 16.15 2.58
CA ILE A 494 10.65 14.76 2.15
C ILE A 494 10.93 14.79 0.66
N PRO A 495 12.10 14.30 0.21
CA PRO A 495 12.43 14.23 -1.21
C PRO A 495 11.45 13.32 -1.94
N GLN A 496 11.47 13.39 -3.27
CA GLN A 496 10.63 12.53 -4.09
C GLN A 496 10.90 11.06 -3.76
N THR A 497 9.87 10.36 -3.30
CA THR A 497 9.92 8.92 -3.05
C THR A 497 8.79 8.21 -3.79
N PHE A 498 9.09 6.99 -4.23
CA PHE A 498 8.14 6.04 -4.79
C PHE A 498 7.81 4.93 -3.78
N SER A 499 8.15 5.12 -2.50
CA SER A 499 7.89 4.16 -1.43
C SER A 499 7.01 4.81 -0.36
N VAL A 500 5.85 4.21 -0.13
CA VAL A 500 4.96 4.61 0.96
C VAL A 500 5.58 4.30 2.33
N ALA A 501 6.33 3.20 2.43
CA ALA A 501 7.04 2.81 3.64
C ALA A 501 8.13 3.82 4.01
N GLU A 502 8.96 4.24 3.03
CA GLU A 502 9.97 5.28 3.23
C GLU A 502 9.33 6.61 3.64
N PHE A 503 8.26 7.03 2.95
CA PHE A 503 7.56 8.26 3.30
C PHE A 503 7.11 8.26 4.76
N HIS A 504 6.45 7.18 5.22
CA HIS A 504 5.99 7.07 6.60
C HIS A 504 7.13 7.02 7.61
N SER A 505 8.27 6.43 7.25
CA SER A 505 9.45 6.40 8.12
C SER A 505 10.13 7.77 8.23
N ALA A 506 10.06 8.60 7.18
CA ALA A 506 10.70 9.90 7.13
C ALA A 506 9.81 11.02 7.69
N TYR A 507 8.50 10.99 7.42
CA TYR A 507 7.54 11.99 7.89
C TYR A 507 6.98 11.62 9.27
N THR A 508 7.70 12.04 10.32
CA THR A 508 7.37 11.81 11.73
C THR A 508 6.83 13.09 12.40
N ALA A 509 6.30 12.95 13.63
CA ALA A 509 5.88 14.11 14.42
C ALA A 509 7.03 15.10 14.68
N ALA A 510 8.24 14.59 14.92
CA ALA A 510 9.43 15.41 15.10
C ALA A 510 9.82 16.13 13.79
N ALA A 511 9.75 15.43 12.65
CA ALA A 511 9.97 16.04 11.35
C ALA A 511 8.95 17.15 11.06
N HIS A 512 7.67 16.92 11.35
CA HIS A 512 6.60 17.92 11.20
C HIS A 512 6.84 19.16 12.07
N GLN A 513 7.26 18.98 13.32
CA GLN A 513 7.57 20.09 14.23
C GLN A 513 8.79 20.92 13.80
N ALA A 514 9.68 20.33 12.99
CA ALA A 514 10.81 21.05 12.42
C ALA A 514 10.41 21.96 11.25
N PHE A 515 9.17 21.88 10.75
CA PHE A 515 8.70 22.72 9.65
C PHE A 515 8.55 24.17 10.12
N MET A 516 8.90 25.12 9.25
CA MET A 516 8.49 26.50 9.44
C MET A 516 6.97 26.60 9.32
N THR A 517 6.34 27.23 10.31
CA THR A 517 4.89 27.39 10.37
C THR A 517 4.41 28.61 9.60
N GLY A 518 3.17 28.54 9.10
CA GLY A 518 2.53 29.60 8.35
C GLY A 518 2.64 29.42 6.84
N VAL A 519 2.04 30.37 6.11
CA VAL A 519 1.92 30.31 4.66
C VAL A 519 2.47 31.59 4.06
N ASN A 520 3.39 31.44 3.11
CA ASN A 520 3.84 32.54 2.26
C ASN A 520 3.83 32.05 0.82
N LEU A 521 2.77 32.41 0.09
CA LEU A 521 2.58 31.99 -1.30
C LEU A 521 3.59 32.64 -2.23
N GLU A 522 4.08 33.85 -1.93
CA GLU A 522 5.03 34.56 -2.79
C GLU A 522 6.36 33.82 -2.87
N THR A 523 6.91 33.43 -1.73
CA THR A 523 8.15 32.65 -1.66
C THR A 523 7.92 31.21 -2.10
N SER A 524 6.93 30.52 -1.54
CA SER A 524 6.72 29.09 -1.81
C SER A 524 6.37 28.82 -3.27
N LEU A 525 5.47 29.57 -3.91
CA LEU A 525 5.16 29.36 -5.33
C LEU A 525 6.35 29.70 -6.21
N THR A 526 7.14 30.72 -5.86
CA THR A 526 8.34 31.08 -6.62
C THR A 526 9.35 29.92 -6.60
N THR A 527 9.67 29.41 -5.41
CA THR A 527 10.60 28.29 -5.22
C THR A 527 10.10 27.02 -5.92
N VAL A 528 8.84 26.66 -5.71
CA VAL A 528 8.24 25.45 -6.30
C VAL A 528 8.18 25.57 -7.83
N ARG A 529 7.83 26.74 -8.37
CA ARG A 529 7.86 26.97 -9.82
C ARG A 529 9.26 26.77 -10.38
N LEU A 530 10.29 27.37 -9.75
CA LEU A 530 11.67 27.21 -10.21
C LEU A 530 12.11 25.74 -10.18
N MET A 531 11.74 25.01 -9.13
CA MET A 531 11.98 23.57 -9.04
C MET A 531 11.27 22.79 -10.18
N MET A 532 10.01 23.10 -10.47
CA MET A 532 9.26 22.43 -11.54
C MET A 532 9.82 22.74 -12.94
N VAL A 533 10.25 23.98 -13.16
CA VAL A 533 10.92 24.39 -14.40
C VAL A 533 12.24 23.63 -14.56
N GLU A 534 13.01 23.45 -13.48
CA GLU A 534 14.25 22.67 -13.52
C GLU A 534 13.99 21.18 -13.81
N ASN A 535 12.96 20.59 -13.20
CA ASN A 535 12.56 19.23 -13.52
C ASN A 535 12.19 19.08 -15.00
N LEU A 536 11.50 20.06 -15.59
CA LEU A 536 11.19 20.06 -17.01
C LEU A 536 12.44 20.16 -17.90
N ARG A 537 13.51 20.85 -17.46
CA ARG A 537 14.80 20.86 -18.16
C ARG A 537 15.45 19.47 -18.17
N ASN A 538 15.43 18.78 -17.04
CA ASN A 538 15.97 17.42 -16.93
C ASN A 538 15.17 16.42 -17.78
N GLU A 539 13.84 16.56 -17.81
CA GLU A 539 12.96 15.78 -18.68
C GLU A 539 13.24 16.02 -20.17
N SER A 540 13.41 17.29 -20.56
CA SER A 540 13.78 17.64 -21.93
C SER A 540 15.14 17.06 -22.33
N ALA A 541 16.15 17.16 -21.46
CA ALA A 541 17.48 16.60 -21.70
C ALA A 541 17.47 15.07 -21.84
N SER A 542 16.55 14.39 -21.16
CA SER A 542 16.35 12.94 -21.26
C SER A 542 15.38 12.51 -22.37
N ASN A 543 14.91 13.46 -23.20
CA ASN A 543 13.89 13.23 -24.24
C ASN A 543 12.61 12.58 -23.70
N TYR A 544 12.19 12.94 -22.49
CA TYR A 544 11.01 12.38 -21.84
C TYR A 544 9.71 12.82 -22.54
N VAL A 545 8.98 11.86 -23.12
CA VAL A 545 7.76 12.10 -23.91
C VAL A 545 6.49 12.12 -23.05
N GLY A 546 6.53 11.57 -21.84
CA GLY A 546 5.37 11.50 -20.96
C GLY A 546 5.26 10.19 -20.18
N GLY A 547 4.25 10.12 -19.30
CA GLY A 547 3.98 8.93 -18.48
C GLY A 547 3.35 9.21 -17.11
N ASN A 548 3.84 10.23 -16.40
CA ASN A 548 3.33 10.63 -15.09
C ASN A 548 2.61 11.97 -15.16
N SER A 549 1.41 12.07 -14.58
CA SER A 549 0.75 13.36 -14.34
C SER A 549 1.53 14.17 -13.29
N THR A 550 1.37 15.49 -13.25
CA THR A 550 2.01 16.34 -12.24
C THR A 550 0.96 17.16 -11.51
N VAL A 551 0.89 16.99 -10.20
CA VAL A 551 -0.09 17.68 -9.35
C VAL A 551 0.62 18.40 -8.21
N LEU A 552 0.34 19.70 -8.09
CA LEU A 552 0.78 20.54 -7.00
C LEU A 552 -0.39 20.75 -6.05
N LEU A 553 -0.32 20.21 -4.84
CA LEU A 553 -1.37 20.29 -3.83
C LEU A 553 -0.91 21.14 -2.66
N TYR A 554 -1.49 22.33 -2.50
CA TYR A 554 -1.33 23.12 -1.27
C TYR A 554 -2.32 22.64 -0.21
N LEU A 555 -1.84 22.26 0.97
CA LEU A 555 -2.64 21.93 2.14
C LEU A 555 -2.49 23.03 3.19
N LEU A 556 -3.48 23.91 3.28
CA LEU A 556 -3.42 25.15 4.05
C LEU A 556 -4.30 25.06 5.31
N ASN A 557 -3.79 25.47 6.46
CA ASN A 557 -4.60 25.61 7.68
C ASN A 557 -4.83 27.07 8.06
N SER A 558 -3.83 27.92 7.79
CA SER A 558 -3.88 29.35 7.95
C SER A 558 -4.35 30.04 6.67
N ALA A 559 -4.92 31.23 6.82
CA ALA A 559 -5.37 32.00 5.66
C ALA A 559 -4.17 32.48 4.85
N ALA A 560 -4.08 32.07 3.58
CA ALA A 560 -3.06 32.57 2.67
C ALA A 560 -3.39 34.00 2.20
N GLN A 561 -2.37 34.83 1.98
CA GLN A 561 -2.52 36.15 1.34
C GLN A 561 -2.23 36.03 -0.16
N SER A 562 -3.10 36.59 -0.99
CA SER A 562 -2.92 36.65 -2.44
C SER A 562 -2.70 38.10 -2.87
N ASN A 563 -1.52 38.39 -3.41
CA ASN A 563 -1.18 39.70 -3.97
C ASN A 563 -0.92 39.55 -5.49
N GLN A 564 -0.66 40.66 -6.18
CA GLN A 564 -0.39 40.62 -7.62
C GLN A 564 0.81 39.75 -7.98
N ILE A 565 1.86 39.75 -7.13
CA ILE A 565 3.06 38.94 -7.33
C ILE A 565 2.71 37.45 -7.33
N VAL A 566 1.91 37.00 -6.36
CA VAL A 566 1.43 35.61 -6.25
C VAL A 566 0.62 35.20 -7.48
N VAL A 567 -0.28 36.07 -7.95
CA VAL A 567 -1.07 35.83 -9.17
C VAL A 567 -0.17 35.71 -10.40
N ASP A 568 0.86 36.55 -10.50
CA ASP A 568 1.83 36.51 -11.60
C ASP A 568 2.69 35.23 -11.52
N GLN A 569 3.11 34.79 -10.32
CA GLN A 569 3.83 33.52 -10.16
C GLN A 569 2.97 32.32 -10.56
N ALA A 570 1.69 32.29 -10.18
CA ALA A 570 0.77 31.22 -10.56
C ALA A 570 0.52 31.20 -12.09
N ARG A 571 0.43 32.38 -12.72
CA ARG A 571 0.36 32.49 -14.18
C ARG A 571 1.62 31.95 -14.86
N LEU A 572 2.80 32.36 -14.39
CA LEU A 572 4.09 31.91 -14.92
C LEU A 572 4.29 30.40 -14.74
N LEU A 573 3.81 29.82 -13.63
CA LEU A 573 3.79 28.37 -13.45
C LEU A 573 2.92 27.68 -14.50
N ARG A 574 1.71 28.19 -14.74
CA ARG A 574 0.78 27.62 -15.74
C ARG A 574 1.30 27.74 -17.16
N GLU A 575 2.03 28.81 -17.47
CA GLU A 575 2.61 29.05 -18.80
C GLU A 575 3.91 28.26 -19.02
N GLY A 576 4.77 28.17 -17.99
CA GLY A 576 6.04 27.47 -18.05
C GLY A 576 5.94 25.95 -17.83
N VAL A 577 4.88 25.47 -17.17
CA VAL A 577 4.65 24.04 -16.93
C VAL A 577 3.15 23.71 -17.11
N PRO A 578 2.63 23.73 -18.36
CA PRO A 578 1.20 23.66 -18.65
C PRO A 578 0.55 22.30 -18.36
N ASP A 579 1.33 21.28 -18.03
CA ASP A 579 0.85 19.96 -17.62
C ASP A 579 0.67 19.81 -16.11
N THR A 580 1.12 20.79 -15.32
CA THR A 580 0.90 20.81 -13.87
C THR A 580 -0.50 21.28 -13.55
N ARG A 581 -1.22 20.52 -12.72
CA ARG A 581 -2.48 20.94 -12.08
C ARG A 581 -2.18 21.48 -10.68
N LEU A 582 -2.57 22.73 -10.42
CA LEU A 582 -2.52 23.33 -9.08
C LEU A 582 -3.87 23.10 -8.39
N LEU A 583 -3.83 22.43 -7.24
CA LEU A 583 -4.94 22.23 -6.32
C LEU A 583 -4.61 22.93 -5.00
N ILE A 584 -5.58 23.59 -4.40
CA ILE A 584 -5.45 24.21 -3.09
C ILE A 584 -6.58 23.70 -2.21
N ALA A 585 -6.22 23.00 -1.13
CA ALA A 585 -7.16 22.54 -0.14
C ALA A 585 -6.88 23.26 1.19
N SER A 586 -7.86 24.01 1.70
CA SER A 586 -7.72 24.89 2.86
C SER A 586 -8.71 24.55 3.97
N SER A 587 -8.34 24.72 5.24
CA SER A 587 -9.24 24.50 6.39
C SER A 587 -10.44 25.46 6.44
N SER A 588 -10.35 26.59 5.74
CA SER A 588 -11.38 27.63 5.64
C SER A 588 -11.72 27.90 4.18
N ASN A 589 -12.90 28.46 3.92
CA ASN A 589 -13.28 28.86 2.57
C ASN A 589 -12.46 30.09 2.12
N GLN A 590 -11.61 29.91 1.11
CA GLN A 590 -10.75 30.95 0.54
C GLN A 590 -11.05 31.22 -0.95
N GLN A 591 -12.26 30.89 -1.43
CA GLN A 591 -12.60 30.92 -2.85
C GLN A 591 -12.37 32.31 -3.47
N ASP A 592 -12.84 33.38 -2.84
CA ASP A 592 -12.70 34.75 -3.35
C ASP A 592 -11.24 35.23 -3.44
N ASN A 593 -10.38 34.75 -2.54
CA ASN A 593 -9.00 35.20 -2.44
C ASN A 593 -8.05 34.42 -3.37
N LEU A 594 -8.31 33.13 -3.59
CA LEU A 594 -7.41 32.23 -4.31
C LEU A 594 -7.91 31.80 -5.70
N ALA A 595 -9.12 32.22 -6.12
CA ALA A 595 -9.71 31.86 -7.42
C ALA A 595 -8.77 32.16 -8.61
N ASN A 596 -8.07 33.28 -8.58
CA ASN A 596 -7.19 33.70 -9.68
C ASN A 596 -5.89 32.89 -9.81
N LEU A 597 -5.59 32.02 -8.84
CA LEU A 597 -4.37 31.21 -8.84
C LEU A 597 -4.55 29.88 -9.59
N VAL A 598 -5.76 29.33 -9.54
CA VAL A 598 -6.10 28.01 -10.11
C VAL A 598 -6.73 28.13 -11.49
N ARG A 599 -6.97 26.99 -12.17
CA ARG A 599 -7.61 26.98 -13.50
C ARG A 599 -9.13 26.96 -13.39
N ASP A 600 -9.64 26.13 -12.48
CA ASP A 600 -11.07 26.01 -12.22
C ASP A 600 -11.34 26.15 -10.72
N PRO A 601 -11.77 27.33 -10.25
CA PRO A 601 -12.04 27.57 -8.82
C PRO A 601 -13.12 26.69 -8.21
N GLN A 602 -13.97 26.01 -9.00
CA GLN A 602 -15.01 25.13 -8.48
C GLN A 602 -14.49 23.73 -8.15
N ILE A 603 -13.41 23.31 -8.80
CA ILE A 603 -12.84 21.96 -8.67
C ILE A 603 -11.47 22.01 -7.96
N ASP A 604 -10.69 23.07 -8.18
CA ASP A 604 -9.31 23.18 -7.70
C ASP A 604 -9.17 23.82 -6.32
N LEU A 605 -10.21 24.51 -5.84
CA LEU A 605 -10.26 25.08 -4.50
C LEU A 605 -11.19 24.24 -3.63
N ILE A 606 -10.62 23.60 -2.61
CA ILE A 606 -11.33 22.62 -1.78
C ILE A 606 -11.29 23.09 -0.34
N THR A 607 -12.45 23.17 0.30
CA THR A 607 -12.52 23.45 1.75
C THR A 607 -12.50 22.14 2.53
N LEU A 608 -11.54 21.99 3.43
CA LEU A 608 -11.35 20.81 4.26
C LEU A 608 -11.90 21.04 5.67
N ASN A 609 -12.70 20.10 6.17
CA ASN A 609 -13.10 20.06 7.57
C ASN A 609 -12.57 18.79 8.23
N LEU A 610 -11.25 18.74 8.44
CA LEU A 610 -10.59 17.60 9.06
C LEU A 610 -10.82 17.62 10.57
N ALA A 611 -11.39 16.54 11.10
CA ALA A 611 -11.47 16.34 12.54
C ALA A 611 -10.05 16.20 13.11
N ALA A 612 -9.81 16.78 14.29
CA ALA A 612 -8.52 16.67 15.00
C ALA A 612 -8.08 15.22 15.26
N THR A 613 -9.04 14.29 15.12
CA THR A 613 -8.90 12.87 15.42
C THR A 613 -8.77 11.99 14.18
N GLY A 614 -8.76 12.58 12.97
CA GLY A 614 -8.57 11.85 11.71
C GLY A 614 -9.73 10.94 11.29
N THR A 615 -10.88 11.01 11.96
CA THR A 615 -11.99 10.06 11.78
C THR A 615 -12.87 10.31 10.53
N ASN A 616 -12.84 11.51 9.96
CA ASN A 616 -13.65 11.92 8.81
C ASN A 616 -12.81 12.18 7.54
N VAL A 617 -11.57 11.68 7.52
CA VAL A 617 -10.59 11.95 6.46
C VAL A 617 -11.06 11.45 5.10
N ASP A 618 -11.63 10.26 5.02
CA ASP A 618 -12.10 9.65 3.77
C ASP A 618 -13.14 10.52 3.05
N THR A 619 -14.08 11.07 3.81
CA THR A 619 -15.16 11.90 3.28
C THR A 619 -14.64 13.30 2.91
N ASN A 620 -13.79 13.90 3.74
CA ASN A 620 -13.30 15.27 3.52
C ASN A 620 -12.19 15.36 2.46
N MET A 621 -11.41 14.30 2.26
CA MET A 621 -10.36 14.25 1.24
C MET A 621 -10.87 13.72 -0.10
N ALA A 622 -12.12 13.24 -0.19
CA ALA A 622 -12.68 12.66 -1.41
C ALA A 622 -12.59 13.61 -2.62
N GLN A 623 -12.87 14.90 -2.43
CA GLN A 623 -12.75 15.90 -3.50
C GLN A 623 -11.29 16.13 -3.92
N VAL A 624 -10.35 16.11 -2.98
CA VAL A 624 -8.91 16.23 -3.28
C VAL A 624 -8.45 15.02 -4.11
N VAL A 625 -8.84 13.81 -3.69
CA VAL A 625 -8.54 12.57 -4.42
C VAL A 625 -9.15 12.62 -5.83
N ALA A 626 -10.41 13.03 -5.98
CA ALA A 626 -11.05 13.17 -7.28
C ALA A 626 -10.35 14.21 -8.18
N GLY A 627 -9.94 15.34 -7.60
CA GLY A 627 -9.16 16.37 -8.29
C GLY A 627 -7.82 15.82 -8.83
N ILE A 628 -7.12 15.00 -8.05
CA ILE A 628 -5.90 14.33 -8.50
C ILE A 628 -6.19 13.28 -9.59
N GLN A 629 -7.26 12.50 -9.42
CA GLN A 629 -7.60 11.39 -10.32
C GLN A 629 -7.97 11.84 -11.74
N THR A 630 -8.53 13.05 -11.89
CA THR A 630 -9.02 13.56 -13.19
C THR A 630 -7.95 14.19 -14.08
N VAL A 631 -6.71 14.39 -13.60
CA VAL A 631 -5.65 15.08 -14.38
C VAL A 631 -5.18 14.27 -15.59
N GLY A 632 -5.14 12.94 -15.46
CA GLY A 632 -4.59 12.04 -16.48
C GLY A 632 -3.07 12.13 -16.64
N ARG A 633 -2.43 11.04 -17.09
CA ARG A 633 -0.99 10.99 -17.39
C ARG A 633 -0.66 11.97 -18.52
N ARG A 634 0.40 12.77 -18.40
CA ARG A 634 0.73 13.74 -19.46
C ARG A 634 1.48 13.07 -20.61
N VAL A 635 1.23 13.56 -21.82
CA VAL A 635 2.07 13.35 -23.01
C VAL A 635 2.50 14.72 -23.50
N VAL A 636 3.80 14.90 -23.69
CA VAL A 636 4.44 16.20 -23.93
C VAL A 636 5.35 16.14 -25.14
N ASN A 637 5.66 17.32 -25.69
CA ASN A 637 6.77 17.46 -26.61
C ASN A 637 8.07 17.71 -25.81
N PRO A 638 9.03 16.77 -25.78
CA PRO A 638 10.25 16.92 -25.00
C PRO A 638 11.13 18.09 -25.48
N ALA A 639 10.99 18.54 -26.73
CA ALA A 639 11.80 19.62 -27.30
C ALA A 639 11.44 21.01 -26.74
N CYS A 640 10.22 21.19 -26.21
CA CYS A 640 9.80 22.48 -25.68
C CYS A 640 10.66 22.93 -24.48
N GLY A 641 10.95 21.97 -23.58
CA GLY A 641 11.63 22.23 -22.31
C GLY A 641 11.01 23.37 -21.52
N ALA A 642 11.80 23.94 -20.59
CA ALA A 642 11.40 25.07 -19.76
C ALA A 642 11.10 26.36 -20.52
N ASN A 643 11.75 26.56 -21.67
CA ASN A 643 11.70 27.83 -22.41
C ASN A 643 10.64 27.83 -23.52
N PHE A 644 9.94 26.70 -23.74
CA PHE A 644 9.00 26.52 -24.85
C PHE A 644 9.59 26.94 -26.19
N ALA A 645 10.82 26.51 -26.47
CA ALA A 645 11.48 26.79 -27.75
C ALA A 645 10.62 26.24 -28.90
N PRO A 646 10.41 26.99 -30.00
CA PRO A 646 9.52 26.59 -31.09
C PRO A 646 10.15 25.46 -31.92
N GLU A 647 10.10 24.25 -31.40
CA GLU A 647 10.62 23.04 -32.02
C GLU A 647 9.52 21.97 -32.16
N SER A 648 9.56 21.23 -33.26
CA SER A 648 8.69 20.08 -33.43
C SER A 648 9.25 18.87 -32.68
N SER A 649 8.35 18.05 -32.11
CA SER A 649 8.73 16.76 -31.54
C SER A 649 9.36 15.82 -32.58
N GLY A 650 9.08 16.03 -33.87
CA GLY A 650 9.24 14.99 -34.87
C GLY A 650 8.42 13.75 -34.49
N THR A 651 8.95 12.56 -34.77
CA THR A 651 8.40 11.30 -34.25
C THR A 651 9.09 10.93 -32.94
N ARG A 652 8.29 10.76 -31.88
CA ARG A 652 8.74 10.31 -30.56
C ARG A 652 7.79 9.24 -30.04
N GLN A 653 8.29 8.36 -29.18
CA GLN A 653 7.48 7.27 -28.64
C GLN A 653 7.92 6.90 -27.24
N PHE A 654 6.99 6.36 -26.46
CA PHE A 654 7.28 5.71 -25.19
C PHE A 654 6.39 4.48 -25.02
N ILE A 655 6.82 3.61 -24.11
CA ILE A 655 6.16 2.35 -23.80
C ILE A 655 5.44 2.51 -22.47
N ASP A 656 4.23 1.96 -22.40
CA ASP A 656 3.51 1.84 -21.13
C ASP A 656 2.80 0.48 -21.07
N PHE A 657 2.26 0.17 -19.90
CA PHE A 657 1.61 -1.10 -19.62
C PHE A 657 0.24 -0.86 -18.97
N VAL A 658 -0.74 -1.67 -19.36
CA VAL A 658 -2.08 -1.64 -18.79
C VAL A 658 -2.40 -3.00 -18.20
N GLU A 659 -2.89 -3.01 -16.96
CA GLU A 659 -3.38 -4.21 -16.31
C GLU A 659 -4.63 -4.71 -17.05
N PRO A 660 -4.84 -6.03 -17.21
CA PRO A 660 -6.07 -6.55 -17.80
C PRO A 660 -7.32 -5.99 -17.12
N GLY A 661 -8.35 -5.58 -17.87
CA GLY A 661 -9.57 -4.98 -17.29
C GLY A 661 -9.40 -3.61 -16.62
N PHE A 662 -8.22 -2.97 -16.73
CA PHE A 662 -7.97 -1.61 -16.27
C PHE A 662 -7.82 -0.61 -17.43
N ILE A 663 -7.84 0.66 -17.06
CA ILE A 663 -7.73 1.81 -17.96
C ILE A 663 -6.57 2.72 -17.52
N ASN A 664 -5.76 3.15 -18.48
CA ASN A 664 -4.81 4.24 -18.29
C ASN A 664 -5.36 5.50 -18.98
N PHE A 665 -5.52 6.60 -18.23
CA PHE A 665 -5.97 7.89 -18.77
C PHE A 665 -4.79 8.82 -19.04
N TYR A 666 -4.85 9.54 -20.14
CA TYR A 666 -3.84 10.47 -20.62
C TYR A 666 -4.43 11.83 -20.99
N ARG A 667 -3.60 12.87 -20.92
CA ARG A 667 -3.92 14.25 -21.27
C ARG A 667 -2.79 14.88 -22.05
N ILE A 668 -3.12 15.63 -23.10
CA ILE A 668 -2.19 16.47 -23.87
C ILE A 668 -2.63 17.92 -23.76
N SER A 669 -1.73 18.80 -23.35
CA SER A 669 -2.01 20.23 -23.28
C SER A 669 -2.10 20.86 -24.68
N PRO A 670 -3.01 21.83 -24.90
CA PRO A 670 -3.09 22.60 -26.16
C PRO A 670 -1.78 23.28 -26.56
N ASN A 671 -0.91 23.57 -25.59
CA ASN A 671 0.45 24.07 -25.80
C ASN A 671 1.28 23.24 -26.78
N TYR A 672 0.91 21.98 -27.05
CA TYR A 672 1.65 21.10 -27.96
C TYR A 672 1.02 20.96 -29.36
N PHE A 673 -0.18 21.50 -29.59
CA PHE A 673 -0.89 21.34 -30.88
C PHE A 673 -1.75 22.56 -31.26
N PHE A 674 -1.49 23.73 -30.66
CA PHE A 674 -2.33 24.91 -30.87
C PHE A 674 -2.31 25.43 -32.32
N SER A 675 -1.14 25.52 -32.95
CA SER A 675 -1.09 25.87 -34.38
C SER A 675 -1.48 24.69 -35.25
N ASP A 676 -2.08 24.98 -36.39
CA ASP A 676 -2.41 23.95 -37.36
C ASP A 676 -1.13 23.29 -37.92
N ASN A 677 -1.09 21.96 -37.87
CA ASN A 677 -0.03 21.14 -38.42
C ASN A 677 -0.63 19.80 -38.87
N ALA A 678 -0.63 19.55 -40.18
CA ALA A 678 -1.18 18.33 -40.78
C ALA A 678 -0.52 17.04 -40.28
N ASN A 679 0.69 17.12 -39.69
CA ASN A 679 1.39 15.96 -39.15
C ASN A 679 1.15 15.73 -37.65
N ALA A 680 0.43 16.63 -36.97
CA ALA A 680 0.18 16.51 -35.53
C ALA A 680 -0.79 15.35 -35.25
N ARG A 681 -0.30 14.27 -34.63
CA ARG A 681 -1.13 13.11 -34.26
C ARG A 681 -0.56 12.31 -33.11
N VAL A 682 -1.44 11.52 -32.49
CA VAL A 682 -1.11 10.51 -31.48
C VAL A 682 -1.51 9.14 -32.02
N ARG A 683 -0.59 8.19 -31.95
CA ARG A 683 -0.81 6.80 -32.37
C ARG A 683 -0.59 5.86 -31.19
N VAL A 684 -1.50 4.92 -31.00
CA VAL A 684 -1.37 3.84 -30.02
C VAL A 684 -1.34 2.50 -30.74
N SER A 685 -0.35 1.66 -30.40
CA SER A 685 -0.18 0.33 -31.01
C SER A 685 0.46 -0.64 -30.02
N PHE A 686 0.56 -1.93 -30.37
CA PHE A 686 1.36 -2.90 -29.60
C PHE A 686 2.89 -2.69 -29.77
N GLY A 687 3.31 -1.80 -30.67
CA GLY A 687 4.72 -1.56 -30.98
C GLY A 687 5.39 -2.79 -31.62
N THR A 688 6.71 -2.92 -31.45
CA THR A 688 7.51 -4.03 -31.99
C THR A 688 7.49 -5.30 -31.11
N GLY A 689 6.61 -5.34 -30.08
CA GLY A 689 6.48 -6.49 -29.18
C GLY A 689 5.44 -7.50 -29.68
N LEU A 690 5.41 -8.68 -29.05
CA LEU A 690 4.32 -9.65 -29.24
C LEU A 690 2.98 -9.01 -28.86
N ALA A 691 2.07 -8.88 -29.82
CA ALA A 691 0.71 -8.43 -29.58
C ALA A 691 -0.02 -9.51 -28.76
N ALA A 692 -0.20 -9.25 -27.46
CA ALA A 692 -0.88 -10.14 -26.54
C ALA A 692 -1.98 -9.38 -25.80
N GLY A 693 -3.23 -9.84 -25.93
CA GLY A 693 -4.41 -9.20 -25.36
C GLY A 693 -5.19 -8.33 -26.34
N THR A 694 -6.16 -7.57 -25.83
CA THR A 694 -7.01 -6.68 -26.63
C THR A 694 -7.03 -5.29 -26.01
N LEU A 695 -6.82 -4.27 -26.84
CA LEU A 695 -6.75 -2.87 -26.43
C LEU A 695 -7.81 -2.05 -27.15
N THR A 696 -8.55 -1.26 -26.40
CA THR A 696 -9.47 -0.24 -26.92
C THR A 696 -8.94 1.14 -26.53
N VAL A 697 -8.82 2.04 -27.50
CA VAL A 697 -8.36 3.41 -27.30
C VAL A 697 -9.54 4.34 -27.49
N CYS A 698 -9.83 5.18 -26.51
CA CYS A 698 -10.90 6.18 -26.60
C CYS A 698 -10.34 7.58 -26.40
N HIS A 699 -10.90 8.58 -27.09
CA HIS A 699 -10.48 9.96 -26.95
C HIS A 699 -11.66 10.94 -26.93
N SER A 700 -11.43 12.11 -26.33
CA SER A 700 -12.39 13.20 -26.21
C SER A 700 -11.69 14.54 -26.01
N ARG A 701 -12.43 15.62 -26.31
CA ARG A 701 -12.04 17.02 -26.07
C ARG A 701 -12.84 17.66 -24.94
N SER A 702 -13.95 17.05 -24.53
CA SER A 702 -14.87 17.54 -23.49
C SER A 702 -14.92 16.65 -22.25
N VAL A 703 -14.61 15.35 -22.39
CA VAL A 703 -14.64 14.37 -21.30
C VAL A 703 -13.21 14.09 -20.83
N SER A 704 -12.90 14.35 -19.56
CA SER A 704 -11.55 14.18 -19.00
C SER A 704 -11.09 12.72 -18.87
N MET A 705 -12.05 11.79 -18.73
CA MET A 705 -11.82 10.35 -18.59
C MET A 705 -12.65 9.56 -19.62
N PRO A 706 -12.32 9.65 -20.92
CA PRO A 706 -13.09 8.97 -21.97
C PRO A 706 -12.96 7.44 -21.84
N SER A 707 -14.08 6.71 -21.87
CA SER A 707 -14.07 5.23 -21.81
C SER A 707 -15.16 4.60 -22.68
N GLN A 708 -15.03 3.32 -23.04
CA GLN A 708 -15.96 2.65 -23.97
C GLN A 708 -17.38 2.52 -23.39
N ASN A 709 -17.48 2.35 -22.06
CA ASN A 709 -18.75 2.18 -21.34
C ASN A 709 -19.09 3.41 -20.47
N SER A 710 -18.65 4.60 -20.88
CA SER A 710 -18.98 5.81 -20.14
C SER A 710 -20.49 6.06 -20.24
N SER A 711 -21.25 5.74 -19.18
CA SER A 711 -22.64 6.17 -19.00
C SER A 711 -22.64 7.65 -18.63
N ILE A 712 -22.40 8.50 -19.63
CA ILE A 712 -22.35 9.94 -19.43
C ILE A 712 -23.78 10.47 -19.41
N GLY A 713 -24.26 10.86 -18.24
CA GLY A 713 -25.43 11.72 -18.14
C GLY A 713 -25.06 13.12 -18.64
N ILE A 714 -25.85 13.66 -19.57
CA ILE A 714 -25.85 15.08 -19.98
C ILE A 714 -24.65 15.52 -20.87
N VAL A 715 -24.08 14.63 -21.70
CA VAL A 715 -23.13 15.06 -22.76
C VAL A 715 -23.60 14.57 -24.13
N ASP A 716 -23.37 15.37 -25.17
CA ASP A 716 -23.74 15.08 -26.56
C ASP A 716 -23.38 13.64 -26.98
N THR A 717 -24.35 12.98 -27.62
CA THR A 717 -24.15 11.71 -28.32
C THR A 717 -22.99 11.84 -29.31
N GLY A 718 -21.85 11.20 -29.01
CA GLY A 718 -20.65 11.25 -29.85
C GLY A 718 -19.43 11.97 -29.23
N ALA A 719 -19.53 12.48 -27.99
CA ALA A 719 -18.41 13.16 -27.33
C ALA A 719 -17.17 12.29 -27.06
N VAL A 720 -17.30 10.96 -27.11
CA VAL A 720 -16.21 9.99 -26.95
C VAL A 720 -16.14 9.12 -28.20
N THR A 721 -14.96 9.07 -28.82
CA THR A 721 -14.68 8.19 -29.97
C THR A 721 -13.74 7.08 -29.54
N CYS A 722 -14.04 5.83 -29.91
CA CYS A 722 -13.26 4.65 -29.52
C CYS A 722 -12.85 3.79 -30.73
N GLN A 723 -11.64 3.24 -30.70
CA GLN A 723 -11.08 2.37 -31.73
C GLN A 723 -10.42 1.14 -31.09
N ASN A 724 -10.62 -0.05 -31.65
CA ASN A 724 -9.99 -1.28 -31.16
C ASN A 724 -8.69 -1.55 -31.93
N VAL A 725 -7.57 -1.59 -31.21
CA VAL A 725 -6.22 -1.76 -31.78
C VAL A 725 -6.01 -3.17 -32.32
N ALA A 726 -6.70 -4.19 -31.78
CA ALA A 726 -6.55 -5.56 -32.26
C ALA A 726 -7.06 -5.76 -33.69
N THR A 727 -8.07 -4.98 -34.11
CA THR A 727 -8.63 -5.06 -35.47
C THR A 727 -7.95 -4.12 -36.46
N SER A 728 -7.53 -2.92 -36.01
CA SER A 728 -6.94 -1.90 -36.89
C SER A 728 -5.41 -1.92 -36.93
N GLY A 729 -4.74 -2.68 -36.05
CA GLY A 729 -3.29 -2.68 -35.87
C GLY A 729 -2.76 -1.45 -35.13
N THR A 730 -3.38 -0.28 -35.34
CA THR A 730 -3.06 0.99 -34.70
C THR A 730 -4.32 1.82 -34.46
N ALA A 731 -4.39 2.56 -33.36
CA ALA A 731 -5.40 3.60 -33.15
C ALA A 731 -4.77 4.98 -33.38
N ASP A 732 -5.32 5.76 -34.31
CA ASP A 732 -4.80 7.05 -34.74
C ASP A 732 -5.74 8.19 -34.35
N ILE A 733 -5.19 9.21 -33.70
CA ILE A 733 -5.89 10.42 -33.25
C ILE A 733 -5.21 11.62 -33.91
N GLY A 734 -5.86 12.19 -34.94
CA GLY A 734 -5.38 13.40 -35.61
C GLY A 734 -5.64 14.66 -34.77
N LEU A 735 -4.68 15.59 -34.80
CA LEU A 735 -4.77 16.91 -34.16
C LEU A 735 -4.67 18.06 -35.15
N GLU A 736 -4.81 17.77 -36.44
CA GLU A 736 -4.94 18.78 -37.49
C GLU A 736 -6.16 19.67 -37.21
N SER A 737 -5.96 20.99 -37.24
CA SER A 737 -6.98 22.01 -36.98
C SER A 737 -7.73 21.87 -35.64
N ALA A 738 -7.18 21.16 -34.64
CA ALA A 738 -7.87 20.85 -33.38
C ALA A 738 -8.18 22.06 -32.47
N CYS A 739 -7.63 23.24 -32.79
CA CYS A 739 -7.87 24.52 -32.12
C CYS A 739 -8.42 25.60 -33.08
N SER A 740 -8.96 25.25 -34.26
CA SER A 740 -9.46 26.21 -35.26
C SER A 740 -10.47 27.23 -34.71
N ASP A 741 -11.29 26.79 -33.76
CA ASP A 741 -12.39 27.59 -33.19
C ASP A 741 -11.96 28.41 -31.96
N SER A 742 -10.68 28.35 -31.59
CA SER A 742 -10.13 28.97 -30.37
C SER A 742 -9.16 30.10 -30.70
N SER A 743 -9.48 31.31 -30.24
CA SER A 743 -8.64 32.50 -30.48
C SER A 743 -7.36 32.54 -29.63
N THR A 744 -7.33 31.80 -28.52
CA THR A 744 -6.20 31.73 -27.59
C THR A 744 -5.94 30.30 -27.15
N ILE A 745 -4.69 29.99 -26.77
CA ILE A 745 -4.29 28.67 -26.27
C ILE A 745 -5.14 28.26 -25.06
N GLY A 746 -5.45 29.22 -24.19
CA GLY A 746 -6.26 28.98 -22.99
C GLY A 746 -7.73 28.64 -23.26
N GLN A 747 -8.26 29.01 -24.43
CA GLN A 747 -9.61 28.64 -24.85
C GLN A 747 -9.66 27.29 -25.55
N CYS A 748 -8.54 26.82 -26.12
CA CYS A 748 -8.50 25.52 -26.76
C CYS A 748 -8.58 24.41 -25.71
N PRO A 749 -9.52 23.45 -25.81
CA PRO A 749 -9.61 22.35 -24.86
C PRO A 749 -8.38 21.42 -24.97
N PRO A 750 -7.98 20.71 -23.91
CA PRO A 750 -6.96 19.66 -23.98
C PRO A 750 -7.47 18.41 -24.70
N LEU A 751 -6.55 17.56 -25.19
CA LEU A 751 -6.91 16.22 -25.67
C LEU A 751 -6.87 15.28 -24.47
N HIS A 752 -7.96 14.59 -24.22
CA HIS A 752 -8.02 13.47 -23.28
C HIS A 752 -8.14 12.17 -24.06
N PHE A 753 -7.36 11.16 -23.70
CA PHE A 753 -7.50 9.83 -24.27
C PHE A 753 -7.21 8.74 -23.25
N SER A 754 -7.66 7.53 -23.52
CA SER A 754 -7.47 6.38 -22.65
C SER A 754 -7.04 5.15 -23.44
N VAL A 755 -6.27 4.30 -22.78
CA VAL A 755 -5.93 2.96 -23.27
C VAL A 755 -6.53 1.96 -22.30
N GLN A 756 -7.48 1.17 -22.80
CA GLN A 756 -8.26 0.22 -22.01
C GLN A 756 -7.88 -1.19 -22.42
N SER A 757 -7.56 -2.03 -21.43
CA SER A 757 -7.55 -3.46 -21.65
C SER A 757 -8.94 -4.02 -21.39
N ASN A 758 -9.42 -4.90 -22.27
CA ASN A 758 -10.58 -5.72 -21.91
C ASN A 758 -10.20 -6.69 -20.78
N ALA A 759 -11.20 -7.10 -19.98
CA ALA A 759 -10.97 -8.08 -18.93
C ALA A 759 -10.49 -9.41 -19.53
N PRO A 760 -9.53 -10.10 -18.89
CA PRO A 760 -9.04 -11.37 -19.39
C PRO A 760 -10.15 -12.45 -19.26
N GLY A 761 -10.10 -13.47 -20.12
CA GLY A 761 -10.78 -14.74 -19.87
C GLY A 761 -10.16 -15.49 -18.67
N GLU A 762 -10.70 -16.64 -18.30
CA GLU A 762 -10.35 -17.39 -17.07
C GLU A 762 -8.87 -17.79 -16.93
N THR A 763 -8.05 -17.65 -17.98
CA THR A 763 -6.61 -17.90 -17.96
C THR A 763 -5.85 -16.74 -18.64
N SER A 764 -5.04 -16.00 -17.87
CA SER A 764 -4.14 -14.98 -18.42
C SER A 764 -2.70 -15.50 -18.46
N THR A 765 -2.06 -15.47 -19.63
CA THR A 765 -0.63 -15.76 -19.75
C THR A 765 0.21 -14.55 -19.31
N ALA A 766 1.42 -14.80 -18.79
CA ALA A 766 2.36 -13.74 -18.49
C ALA A 766 2.93 -13.15 -19.80
N THR A 767 2.73 -11.86 -19.99
CA THR A 767 3.15 -11.08 -21.16
C THR A 767 4.23 -10.05 -20.83
N CYS A 768 4.39 -9.74 -19.55
CA CYS A 768 5.29 -8.72 -19.01
C CYS A 768 6.37 -9.40 -18.17
N ILE A 769 7.60 -9.44 -18.68
CA ILE A 769 8.72 -10.17 -18.06
C ILE A 769 9.77 -9.27 -17.42
N ASP A 770 9.75 -7.96 -17.67
CA ASP A 770 10.73 -7.03 -17.10
C ASP A 770 10.31 -6.58 -15.69
N PRO A 771 10.94 -7.08 -14.62
CA PRO A 771 10.53 -6.74 -13.25
C PRO A 771 10.72 -5.26 -12.90
N ALA A 772 11.54 -4.51 -13.65
CA ALA A 772 11.74 -3.08 -13.41
C ALA A 772 10.53 -2.24 -13.83
N VAL A 773 9.72 -2.72 -14.79
CA VAL A 773 8.60 -1.97 -15.35
C VAL A 773 7.25 -2.68 -15.13
N CYS A 774 7.26 -3.99 -15.03
CA CYS A 774 6.06 -4.82 -14.88
C CYS A 774 5.61 -4.92 -13.43
N ARG A 775 4.55 -4.19 -13.06
CA ARG A 775 3.85 -4.40 -11.78
C ARG A 775 3.30 -5.83 -11.69
N PHE A 776 2.66 -6.30 -12.76
CA PHE A 776 2.09 -7.64 -12.85
C PHE A 776 2.57 -8.36 -14.11
N PRO A 777 2.89 -9.67 -14.02
CA PRO A 777 3.35 -10.43 -15.18
C PRO A 777 2.34 -10.51 -16.32
N ASN A 778 1.03 -10.37 -16.06
CA ASN A 778 -0.02 -10.39 -17.08
C ASN A 778 -0.36 -8.99 -17.64
N SER A 779 0.43 -7.96 -17.34
CA SER A 779 0.20 -6.61 -17.86
C SER A 779 0.44 -6.55 -19.38
N ILE A 780 -0.44 -5.87 -20.10
CA ILE A 780 -0.38 -5.76 -21.56
C ILE A 780 0.46 -4.55 -21.94
N ARG A 781 1.48 -4.80 -22.76
CA ARG A 781 2.37 -3.79 -23.31
C ARG A 781 1.69 -3.03 -24.45
N PHE A 782 1.87 -1.71 -24.48
CA PHE A 782 1.56 -0.90 -25.64
C PHE A 782 2.55 0.25 -25.80
N GLN A 783 2.50 0.90 -26.95
CA GLN A 783 3.34 2.02 -27.32
C GLN A 783 2.48 3.21 -27.71
N ILE A 784 2.80 4.36 -27.15
CA ILE A 784 2.26 5.66 -27.57
C ILE A 784 3.33 6.35 -28.40
N GLN A 785 2.99 6.69 -29.63
CA GLN A 785 3.80 7.49 -30.53
C GLN A 785 3.13 8.84 -30.75
N VAL A 786 3.92 9.91 -30.69
CA VAL A 786 3.50 11.27 -31.04
C VAL A 786 4.29 11.74 -32.25
N ASP A 787 3.59 12.33 -33.21
CA ASP A 787 4.17 12.92 -34.40
C ASP A 787 3.81 14.40 -34.46
N GLY A 788 4.79 15.24 -34.78
CA GLY A 788 4.54 16.63 -35.19
C GLY A 788 3.98 17.56 -34.12
N LEU A 789 4.08 17.22 -32.83
CA LEU A 789 3.69 18.15 -31.75
C LEU A 789 4.63 19.37 -31.77
N GLY A 790 4.08 20.56 -31.57
CA GLY A 790 4.81 21.82 -31.53
C GLY A 790 5.05 22.32 -30.09
N CYS A 791 5.47 23.58 -29.97
CA CYS A 791 5.67 24.27 -28.70
C CYS A 791 5.05 25.67 -28.78
N PHE A 792 3.96 25.86 -28.05
CA PHE A 792 3.23 27.11 -28.00
C PHE A 792 3.04 27.54 -26.55
N SER A 793 3.40 28.78 -26.26
CA SER A 793 3.12 29.43 -24.98
C SER A 793 2.36 30.72 -25.26
N ASN A 794 1.62 31.22 -24.28
CA ASN A 794 1.01 32.55 -24.37
C ASN A 794 2.08 33.68 -24.38
N ALA A 795 3.35 33.32 -24.22
CA ALA A 795 4.47 34.24 -24.08
C ALA A 795 5.23 34.45 -25.39
N THR A 796 4.55 34.73 -26.50
CA THR A 796 5.08 35.45 -27.69
C THR A 796 3.88 35.70 -28.64
N SER A 797 3.56 36.90 -29.13
CA SER A 797 4.44 38.00 -29.54
C SER A 797 3.92 39.37 -29.09
N ILE A 798 4.76 40.10 -28.37
CA ILE A 798 4.70 41.56 -28.31
C ILE A 798 5.29 42.09 -29.65
N LEU A 799 4.76 41.62 -30.79
CA LEU A 799 4.99 42.23 -32.10
C LEU A 799 3.87 43.23 -32.44
N SER A 800 2.75 43.18 -31.72
CA SER A 800 1.68 44.18 -31.83
C SER A 800 2.07 45.55 -31.26
N SER A 801 3.03 45.62 -30.34
CA SER A 801 3.49 46.90 -29.77
C SER A 801 4.31 47.74 -30.73
N VAL A 802 5.01 47.16 -31.72
CA VAL A 802 5.73 47.96 -32.72
C VAL A 802 4.73 48.70 -33.62
N ILE A 803 3.61 48.05 -33.98
CA ILE A 803 2.55 48.69 -34.77
C ILE A 803 1.82 49.74 -33.94
N PHE A 804 1.47 49.48 -32.68
CA PHE A 804 0.81 50.48 -31.82
C PHE A 804 1.74 51.65 -31.44
N VAL A 805 3.04 51.41 -31.26
CA VAL A 805 4.07 52.45 -31.04
C VAL A 805 4.31 53.25 -32.32
N LEU A 806 4.36 52.60 -33.49
CA LEU A 806 4.41 53.29 -34.79
C LEU A 806 3.15 54.10 -35.06
N PHE A 807 1.96 53.58 -34.71
CA PHE A 807 0.69 54.29 -34.84
C PHE A 807 0.60 55.48 -33.86
N GLY A 808 1.13 55.32 -32.64
CA GLY A 808 1.27 56.41 -31.67
C GLY A 808 2.29 57.47 -32.08
N LEU A 809 3.41 57.08 -32.71
CA LEU A 809 4.39 57.99 -33.30
C LEU A 809 3.81 58.73 -34.51
N LEU A 810 3.08 58.05 -35.39
CA LEU A 810 2.38 58.66 -36.54
C LEU A 810 1.30 59.65 -36.08
N LEU A 811 0.52 59.31 -35.06
CA LEU A 811 -0.49 60.22 -34.48
C LEU A 811 0.14 61.47 -33.83
N ASN A 812 1.34 61.35 -33.24
CA ASN A 812 2.07 62.51 -32.72
C ASN A 812 2.68 63.38 -33.82
N ILE A 813 3.14 62.79 -34.92
CA ILE A 813 3.64 63.54 -36.09
C ILE A 813 2.50 64.29 -36.77
N VAL A 814 1.32 63.68 -36.92
CA VAL A 814 0.13 64.35 -37.49
C VAL A 814 -0.43 65.45 -36.58
N ARG A 815 -0.16 65.40 -35.27
CA ARG A 815 -0.53 66.47 -34.32
C ARG A 815 0.44 67.65 -34.28
N SER A 816 1.63 67.52 -34.86
CA SER A 816 2.69 68.54 -34.86
C SER A 816 2.91 69.23 -36.22
N LEU A 817 2.15 68.81 -37.23
CA LEU A 817 1.85 69.54 -38.47
C LEU A 817 0.48 70.22 -38.32
#